data_AF-A0A1Y5KB16-F1
#
_entry.id   AF-A0A1Y5KB16-F1
#
_cell.length_a   1.000
_cell.length_b   1.000
_cell.length_c   1.000
_cell.angle_alpha   90.00
_cell.angle_beta   90.00
_cell.angle_gamma   90.00
#
_symmetry.space_group_name_H-M   'P 1'
#
loop_
_entity.id
_entity.type
_entity.pdbx_description
1 polymer ?
#
loop_
_entity_poly.entity_id
_entity_poly.type
_entity_poly.pdbx_seq_one_letter_code
_entity_poly.pdbx_strand_id
1 'polypeptide(L)'
;MARRLWPNSKRWQRIAAASSAVVILAAAIIILGWDRQPSLQSMGIRPHSIDLMAVVEGEQWQPPAAGGDGFVDVADNGSFALKIDPRTSQITVLDKKSGYLWRSNPSKEQLGKETVQGALLANLESPYILEYVSGSQPRRLVKNSIDSKIEISYTLMGDKGIQASYTYPELHLSFVIQYVLTEHGLEARIPSEGIVESGDNKVFAINLLPFFGGVSKAEEPGYLFVPDGPGGLIYYDRKRPANINSYEFPIYGTDMASLKVSNENRGRREEIGYPVFGLKRGEHAFAAIVKEGQFSASIKAALPGQVSSYHTASANFSYREEYGRRVSGVTDQLVITIQKERTQHDRSVEYRLLSGEAADYVGMAHSYRDYLEENGMLGSPLPQTDNVPIQLSFLGGGTKPKFGGSDYEPATTFDQAEQIVEELMQQGVTNMRLSYQGWQNSGRYDTDERFPVVSEIGGNEGAKRFIQSMHEKGFTVYFEDYAAWRNSSASSFDIKSDGIRSIDSTVLQFKQGGIRPYTEFIVNPIKIVQAQKEVIDQLKELGVDGIHYIDGPGDELFSDHNEDAPLTRKETAYYYEALLDYTRKELGGAGVYKGFSYSLQHVDFVQSLPYDWSYDMIIDEMVPFYPIVVHGMIEYTAAPANERNVYDKELLRAIEYGAIPFFGLTYEENRVLKDTDYVFIFSSEYDIWKDRIIEEYGKFNQLASVYHQRIRDHEKLAEGVYATTYEDGTTVQVDYNRNQFEVTKGGAK
;
A
#
# COMPACT_ATOMS: atom_id res chain seq x y z
N MET A 1 12.20 -76.40 0.52
CA MET A 1 13.39 -76.19 1.39
C MET A 1 13.49 -74.70 1.69
N ALA A 2 12.76 -74.24 2.70
CA ALA A 2 12.81 -72.84 3.15
C ALA A 2 13.90 -72.70 4.21
N ARG A 3 14.91 -71.84 4.00
CA ARG A 3 15.78 -71.36 5.08
C ARG A 3 16.58 -70.10 4.70
N ARG A 4 16.30 -69.05 5.49
CA ARG A 4 17.17 -67.94 5.93
C ARG A 4 17.62 -66.89 4.90
N LEU A 5 16.77 -65.88 4.72
CA LEU A 5 17.11 -64.53 4.27
C LEU A 5 17.31 -63.57 5.47
N TRP A 6 18.04 -63.98 6.51
CA TRP A 6 18.38 -63.05 7.61
C TRP A 6 19.86 -63.16 7.99
N PRO A 7 20.63 -62.05 7.98
CA PRO A 7 22.04 -62.08 8.35
C PRO A 7 22.21 -62.38 9.84
N ASN A 8 22.94 -63.45 10.17
CA ASN A 8 23.21 -63.96 11.53
C ASN A 8 24.23 -63.12 12.34
N SER A 9 24.55 -61.91 11.89
CA SER A 9 25.48 -61.01 12.59
C SER A 9 24.66 -60.03 13.45
N LYS A 10 24.93 -60.00 14.76
CA LYS A 10 24.31 -59.05 15.70
C LYS A 10 24.48 -57.59 15.25
N ARG A 11 25.52 -57.29 14.46
CA ARG A 11 25.76 -55.97 13.88
C ARG A 11 24.77 -55.64 12.76
N TRP A 12 24.51 -56.60 11.86
CA TRP A 12 23.53 -56.43 10.77
C TRP A 12 22.08 -56.39 11.28
N GLN A 13 21.76 -57.13 12.33
CA GLN A 13 20.45 -57.04 12.99
C GLN A 13 20.21 -55.67 13.64
N ARG A 14 21.25 -55.08 14.25
CA ARG A 14 21.18 -53.71 14.81
C ARG A 14 21.05 -52.64 13.74
N ILE A 15 21.78 -52.78 12.63
CA ILE A 15 21.67 -51.85 11.49
C ILE A 15 20.28 -51.95 10.85
N ALA A 16 19.78 -53.16 10.59
CA ALA A 16 18.44 -53.36 10.05
C ALA A 16 17.35 -52.81 10.99
N ALA A 17 17.47 -53.02 12.31
CA ALA A 17 16.53 -52.47 13.28
C ALA A 17 16.58 -50.93 13.35
N ALA A 18 17.77 -50.32 13.26
CA ALA A 18 17.92 -48.87 13.20
C ALA A 18 17.34 -48.29 11.89
N SER A 19 17.60 -48.93 10.74
CA SER A 19 17.00 -48.52 9.47
C SER A 19 15.49 -48.66 9.46
N SER A 20 14.94 -49.76 10.01
CA SER A 20 13.49 -49.92 10.16
C SER A 20 12.88 -48.89 11.11
N ALA A 21 13.57 -48.53 12.20
CA ALA A 21 13.11 -47.48 13.11
C ALA A 21 13.08 -46.12 12.41
N VAL A 22 14.09 -45.77 11.61
CA VAL A 22 14.12 -44.52 10.81
C VAL A 22 13.01 -44.52 9.76
N VAL A 23 12.77 -45.62 9.06
CA VAL A 23 11.68 -45.72 8.07
C VAL A 23 10.30 -45.64 8.73
N ILE A 24 10.12 -46.27 9.90
CA ILE A 24 8.87 -46.17 10.68
C ILE A 24 8.68 -44.75 11.21
N LEU A 25 9.75 -44.08 11.68
CA LEU A 25 9.69 -42.70 12.13
C LEU A 25 9.33 -41.75 10.96
N ALA A 26 9.99 -41.91 9.81
CA ALA A 26 9.70 -41.14 8.60
C ALA A 26 8.28 -41.42 8.09
N ALA A 27 7.84 -42.67 8.07
CA ALA A 27 6.46 -43.03 7.71
C ALA A 27 5.46 -42.49 8.75
N ALA A 28 5.79 -42.48 10.04
CA ALA A 28 4.96 -41.89 11.08
C ALA A 28 4.88 -40.36 10.93
N ILE A 29 5.96 -39.66 10.60
CA ILE A 29 5.96 -38.22 10.29
C ILE A 29 5.06 -37.93 9.07
N ILE A 30 5.15 -38.76 8.03
CA ILE A 30 4.33 -38.64 6.81
C ILE A 30 2.85 -38.96 7.09
N ILE A 31 2.55 -39.99 7.90
CA ILE A 31 1.18 -40.47 8.18
C ILE A 31 0.49 -39.60 9.25
N LEU A 32 1.22 -39.12 10.26
CA LEU A 32 0.70 -38.28 11.34
C LEU A 32 0.66 -36.80 10.96
N GLY A 33 1.22 -36.41 9.80
CA GLY A 33 1.15 -35.04 9.29
C GLY A 33 1.96 -34.02 10.09
N TRP A 34 2.93 -34.46 10.90
CA TRP A 34 3.76 -33.60 11.76
C TRP A 34 4.64 -32.59 11.02
N ASP A 35 4.73 -32.68 9.70
CA ASP A 35 5.57 -31.82 8.85
C ASP A 35 4.75 -31.13 7.74
N ARG A 36 3.43 -31.00 7.94
CA ARG A 36 2.56 -30.29 7.00
C ARG A 36 2.06 -29.03 7.67
N GLN A 37 2.58 -27.91 7.19
CA GLN A 37 2.01 -26.58 7.41
C GLN A 37 0.47 -26.65 7.34
N PRO A 38 -0.25 -25.98 8.24
CA PRO A 38 -1.71 -25.95 8.22
C PRO A 38 -2.22 -25.57 6.83
N SER A 39 -3.26 -26.23 6.34
CA SER A 39 -3.79 -25.89 5.02
C SER A 39 -4.58 -24.58 5.09
N LEU A 40 -4.54 -23.75 4.05
CA LEU A 40 -5.39 -22.55 3.96
C LEU A 40 -6.87 -22.87 4.19
N GLN A 41 -7.35 -24.05 3.78
CA GLN A 41 -8.73 -24.47 4.02
C GLN A 41 -9.05 -24.62 5.51
N SER A 42 -8.08 -25.01 6.36
CA SER A 42 -8.26 -25.11 7.81
C SER A 42 -8.48 -23.74 8.47
N MET A 43 -8.00 -22.67 7.83
CA MET A 43 -8.23 -21.28 8.22
C MET A 43 -9.52 -20.70 7.59
N GLY A 44 -10.17 -21.45 6.69
CA GLY A 44 -11.31 -20.96 5.91
C GLY A 44 -10.92 -20.10 4.70
N ILE A 45 -9.63 -20.00 4.40
CA ILE A 45 -9.09 -19.22 3.28
C ILE A 45 -9.19 -20.06 2.00
N ARG A 46 -9.80 -19.47 0.96
CA ARG A 46 -9.94 -20.12 -0.36
C ARG A 46 -8.83 -19.62 -1.29
N PRO A 47 -8.47 -20.37 -2.33
CA PRO A 47 -7.62 -19.84 -3.39
C PRO A 47 -8.28 -18.61 -4.03
N HIS A 48 -7.46 -17.61 -4.36
CA HIS A 48 -7.92 -16.44 -5.11
C HIS A 48 -8.54 -16.87 -6.45
N SER A 49 -9.64 -16.22 -6.85
CA SER A 49 -10.28 -16.41 -8.15
C SER A 49 -10.25 -15.10 -8.93
N ILE A 50 -9.83 -15.17 -10.19
CA ILE A 50 -9.84 -14.03 -11.09
C ILE A 50 -11.25 -13.87 -11.66
N ASP A 51 -11.87 -12.72 -11.40
CA ASP A 51 -13.06 -12.26 -12.12
C ASP A 51 -12.63 -11.17 -13.11
N LEU A 52 -12.99 -11.33 -14.38
CA LEU A 52 -12.58 -10.43 -15.45
C LEU A 52 -13.79 -9.68 -16.01
N MET A 53 -13.60 -8.40 -16.30
CA MET A 53 -14.56 -7.56 -17.00
C MET A 53 -14.82 -8.13 -18.39
N ALA A 54 -16.10 -8.25 -18.74
CA ALA A 54 -16.49 -8.71 -20.06
C ALA A 54 -16.17 -7.65 -21.14
N VAL A 55 -15.70 -8.14 -22.29
CA VAL A 55 -15.71 -7.37 -23.54
C VAL A 55 -17.13 -7.38 -24.08
N VAL A 56 -17.64 -6.21 -24.48
CA VAL A 56 -18.99 -6.11 -25.04
C VAL A 56 -18.98 -6.63 -26.48
N GLU A 57 -19.71 -7.72 -26.70
CA GLU A 57 -20.00 -8.27 -28.03
C GLU A 57 -21.33 -7.70 -28.53
N GLY A 58 -21.35 -7.21 -29.78
CA GLY A 58 -22.56 -6.59 -30.34
C GLY A 58 -22.37 -6.00 -31.72
N GLU A 59 -23.45 -5.43 -32.26
CA GLU A 59 -23.43 -4.72 -33.54
C GLU A 59 -22.55 -3.47 -33.43
N GLN A 60 -21.70 -3.25 -34.44
CA GLN A 60 -20.86 -2.06 -34.51
C GLN A 60 -21.74 -0.81 -34.62
N TRP A 61 -21.58 0.09 -33.65
CA TRP A 61 -22.26 1.36 -33.63
C TRP A 61 -21.79 2.24 -34.80
N GLN A 62 -22.74 2.68 -35.62
CA GLN A 62 -22.50 3.63 -36.69
C GLN A 62 -22.76 5.05 -36.16
N PRO A 63 -21.73 5.89 -36.01
CA PRO A 63 -21.89 7.22 -35.44
C PRO A 63 -22.78 8.08 -36.33
N PRO A 64 -23.71 8.87 -35.75
CA PRO A 64 -24.45 9.85 -36.52
C PRO A 64 -23.52 10.96 -37.04
N ALA A 65 -24.03 11.84 -37.90
CA ALA A 65 -23.26 12.98 -38.37
C ALA A 65 -22.84 13.86 -37.19
N ALA A 66 -21.53 14.07 -37.01
CA ALA A 66 -21.01 14.87 -35.92
C ALA A 66 -21.39 16.34 -36.04
N GLY A 67 -21.57 17.00 -34.89
CA GLY A 67 -21.78 18.45 -34.81
C GLY A 67 -20.57 19.24 -35.30
N GLY A 68 -20.66 20.58 -35.26
CA GLY A 68 -19.57 21.47 -35.68
C GLY A 68 -18.26 21.31 -34.88
N ASP A 69 -18.33 20.72 -33.68
CA ASP A 69 -17.20 20.41 -32.81
C ASP A 69 -16.56 19.03 -33.08
N GLY A 70 -17.22 18.17 -33.87
CA GLY A 70 -16.75 16.82 -34.21
C GLY A 70 -17.15 15.73 -33.23
N PHE A 71 -17.89 16.04 -32.16
CA PHE A 71 -18.34 15.07 -31.16
C PHE A 71 -19.79 14.63 -31.40
N VAL A 72 -20.12 13.42 -30.99
CA VAL A 72 -21.46 12.83 -31.01
C VAL A 72 -21.84 12.30 -29.64
N ASP A 73 -23.11 12.47 -29.26
CA ASP A 73 -23.65 12.00 -27.99
C ASP A 73 -23.66 10.47 -27.92
N VAL A 74 -23.27 9.94 -26.75
CA VAL A 74 -23.14 8.50 -26.49
C VAL A 74 -24.03 8.06 -25.34
N ALA A 75 -23.95 8.77 -24.21
CA ALA A 75 -24.64 8.40 -22.98
C ALA A 75 -25.02 9.66 -22.19
N ASP A 76 -26.10 9.56 -21.42
CA ASP A 76 -26.64 10.64 -20.59
C ASP A 76 -27.38 10.05 -19.39
N ASN A 77 -26.94 10.36 -18.17
CA ASN A 77 -27.56 9.86 -16.94
C ASN A 77 -28.30 10.96 -16.15
N GLY A 78 -28.60 12.10 -16.78
CA GLY A 78 -29.24 13.26 -16.14
C GLY A 78 -28.26 14.21 -15.45
N SER A 79 -27.19 13.70 -14.84
CA SER A 79 -26.13 14.51 -14.20
C SER A 79 -24.97 14.80 -15.15
N PHE A 80 -24.59 13.82 -15.97
CA PHE A 80 -23.49 13.89 -16.90
C PHE A 80 -23.93 13.49 -18.31
N ALA A 81 -23.28 14.07 -19.32
CA ALA A 81 -23.41 13.64 -20.72
C ALA A 81 -22.04 13.32 -21.31
N LEU A 82 -21.91 12.12 -21.87
CA LEU A 82 -20.70 11.62 -22.54
C LEU A 82 -20.85 11.78 -24.05
N LYS A 83 -19.84 12.38 -24.68
CA LYS A 83 -19.71 12.46 -26.14
C LYS A 83 -18.37 11.89 -26.58
N ILE A 84 -18.29 11.45 -27.84
CA ILE A 84 -17.07 10.93 -28.47
C ILE A 84 -16.84 11.54 -29.84
N ASP A 85 -15.58 11.81 -30.23
CA ASP A 85 -15.20 12.04 -31.64
C ASP A 85 -14.92 10.67 -32.28
N PRO A 86 -15.76 10.19 -33.23
CA PRO A 86 -15.62 8.85 -33.78
C PRO A 86 -14.30 8.62 -34.55
N ARG A 87 -13.61 9.69 -34.96
CA ARG A 87 -12.36 9.58 -35.73
C ARG A 87 -11.15 9.32 -34.83
N THR A 88 -11.14 9.94 -33.65
CA THR A 88 -9.98 9.95 -32.75
C THR A 88 -10.25 9.23 -31.43
N SER A 89 -11.49 8.82 -31.18
CA SER A 89 -11.99 8.27 -29.92
C SER A 89 -11.82 9.19 -28.70
N GLN A 90 -11.51 10.48 -28.92
CA GLN A 90 -11.50 11.48 -27.85
C GLN A 90 -12.90 11.58 -27.25
N ILE A 91 -12.99 11.79 -25.95
CA ILE A 91 -14.26 11.95 -25.26
C ILE A 91 -14.38 13.31 -24.59
N THR A 92 -15.63 13.72 -24.38
CA THR A 92 -15.96 14.81 -23.47
C THR A 92 -17.04 14.38 -22.49
N VAL A 93 -16.95 14.86 -21.25
CA VAL A 93 -17.96 14.65 -20.22
C VAL A 93 -18.45 16.02 -19.77
N LEU A 94 -19.72 16.32 -20.05
CA LEU A 94 -20.37 17.53 -19.56
C LEU A 94 -20.93 17.26 -18.16
N ASP A 95 -20.43 17.97 -17.16
CA ASP A 95 -21.12 18.12 -15.88
C ASP A 95 -22.27 19.11 -16.08
N LYS A 96 -23.51 18.61 -16.02
CA LYS A 96 -24.69 19.43 -16.29
C LYS A 96 -25.03 20.37 -15.14
N LYS A 97 -24.56 20.08 -13.92
CA LYS A 97 -24.79 20.92 -12.75
C LYS A 97 -23.92 22.17 -12.83
N SER A 98 -22.64 22.02 -13.15
CA SER A 98 -21.71 23.15 -13.27
C SER A 98 -21.66 23.75 -14.69
N GLY A 99 -22.11 23.01 -15.70
CA GLY A 99 -22.00 23.37 -17.11
C GLY A 99 -20.59 23.15 -17.69
N TYR A 100 -19.68 22.61 -16.90
CA TYR A 100 -18.28 22.44 -17.28
C TYR A 100 -18.07 21.20 -18.15
N LEU A 101 -17.29 21.37 -19.23
CA LEU A 101 -17.01 20.32 -20.21
C LEU A 101 -15.60 19.77 -20.02
N TRP A 102 -15.51 18.60 -19.40
CA TRP A 102 -14.27 17.84 -19.29
C TRP A 102 -13.90 17.22 -20.64
N ARG A 103 -12.60 17.23 -20.97
CA ARG A 103 -12.07 16.67 -22.22
C ARG A 103 -10.97 15.66 -21.89
N SER A 104 -10.91 14.56 -22.63
CA SER A 104 -9.80 13.60 -22.57
C SER A 104 -8.48 14.17 -23.07
N ASN A 105 -8.56 15.17 -23.96
CA ASN A 105 -7.44 15.72 -24.70
C ASN A 105 -7.61 17.24 -24.88
N PRO A 106 -6.51 17.99 -25.09
CA PRO A 106 -6.59 19.40 -25.44
C PRO A 106 -7.44 19.64 -26.69
N SER A 107 -8.17 20.76 -26.70
CA SER A 107 -8.97 21.14 -27.87
C SER A 107 -8.08 21.50 -29.07
N LYS A 108 -8.63 21.51 -30.29
CA LYS A 108 -7.90 21.89 -31.52
C LYS A 108 -7.24 23.27 -31.41
N GLU A 109 -7.91 24.23 -30.76
CA GLU A 109 -7.34 25.56 -30.54
C GLU A 109 -6.12 25.49 -29.62
N GLN A 110 -6.22 24.70 -28.54
CA GLN A 110 -5.14 24.55 -27.58
C GLN A 110 -3.95 23.76 -28.15
N LEU A 111 -4.20 22.74 -28.97
CA LEU A 111 -3.16 22.03 -29.73
C LEU A 111 -2.43 22.96 -30.72
N GLY A 112 -3.13 23.94 -31.30
CA GLY A 112 -2.51 24.96 -32.14
C GLY A 112 -1.51 25.88 -31.42
N LYS A 113 -1.56 25.92 -30.08
CA LYS A 113 -0.65 26.70 -29.21
C LYS A 113 0.49 25.85 -28.65
N GLU A 114 0.52 24.56 -28.97
CA GLU A 114 1.58 23.67 -28.49
C GLU A 114 2.93 23.92 -29.14
N THR A 115 3.96 23.56 -28.40
CA THR A 115 5.36 23.74 -28.83
C THR A 115 6.03 22.43 -29.23
N VAL A 116 5.47 21.30 -28.77
CA VAL A 116 5.94 19.96 -29.14
C VAL A 116 5.46 19.58 -30.54
N GLN A 117 6.23 18.74 -31.24
CA GLN A 117 5.96 18.32 -32.62
C GLN A 117 6.01 16.80 -32.77
N GLY A 118 5.52 16.29 -33.90
CA GLY A 118 5.62 14.88 -34.28
C GLY A 118 4.89 13.96 -33.31
N ALA A 119 5.57 12.89 -32.85
CA ALA A 119 4.98 11.88 -31.98
C ALA A 119 4.49 12.45 -30.64
N LEU A 120 5.16 13.47 -30.08
CA LEU A 120 4.72 14.12 -28.85
C LEU A 120 3.38 14.83 -29.06
N LEU A 121 3.23 15.60 -30.14
CA LEU A 121 1.95 16.25 -30.47
C LEU A 121 0.82 15.23 -30.71
N ALA A 122 1.12 14.15 -31.43
CA ALA A 122 0.16 13.07 -31.67
C ALA A 122 -0.30 12.37 -30.37
N ASN A 123 0.55 12.33 -29.33
CA ASN A 123 0.16 11.80 -28.02
C ASN A 123 -0.88 12.70 -27.33
N LEU A 124 -0.78 14.04 -27.46
CA LEU A 124 -1.76 14.96 -26.90
C LEU A 124 -3.14 14.82 -27.56
N GLU A 125 -3.19 14.33 -28.79
CA GLU A 125 -4.44 14.10 -29.53
C GLU A 125 -5.10 12.74 -29.23
N SER A 126 -4.43 11.87 -28.46
CA SER A 126 -4.88 10.49 -28.23
C SER A 126 -5.40 10.25 -26.81
N PRO A 127 -6.53 9.56 -26.63
CA PRO A 127 -7.06 9.26 -25.30
C PRO A 127 -6.24 8.19 -24.55
N TYR A 128 -5.25 7.58 -25.20
CA TYR A 128 -4.27 6.70 -24.56
C TYR A 128 -2.89 6.85 -25.20
N ILE A 129 -1.86 6.37 -24.49
CA ILE A 129 -0.53 6.12 -25.05
C ILE A 129 -0.23 4.64 -24.84
N LEU A 130 -0.05 3.89 -25.93
CA LEU A 130 0.32 2.48 -25.91
C LEU A 130 1.83 2.36 -25.99
N GLU A 131 2.45 1.80 -24.95
CA GLU A 131 3.81 1.29 -25.01
C GLU A 131 3.77 -0.20 -25.37
N TYR A 132 4.54 -0.60 -26.37
CA TYR A 132 4.68 -2.00 -26.77
C TYR A 132 6.15 -2.33 -27.04
N VAL A 133 6.45 -3.62 -27.05
CA VAL A 133 7.79 -4.16 -27.29
C VAL A 133 7.73 -5.13 -28.45
N SER A 134 8.81 -5.24 -29.22
CA SER A 134 8.90 -6.14 -30.39
C SER A 134 9.94 -7.22 -30.12
N GLY A 135 9.50 -8.47 -30.08
CA GLY A 135 10.37 -9.60 -29.74
C GLY A 135 10.95 -9.48 -28.32
N SER A 136 12.23 -9.78 -28.15
CA SER A 136 12.93 -9.72 -26.87
C SER A 136 13.70 -8.40 -26.61
N GLN A 137 13.55 -7.39 -27.47
CA GLN A 137 14.27 -6.13 -27.30
C GLN A 137 13.64 -5.28 -26.20
N PRO A 138 14.41 -4.79 -25.21
CA PRO A 138 13.89 -3.93 -24.13
C PRO A 138 13.45 -2.53 -24.61
N ARG A 139 13.56 -2.23 -25.91
CA ARG A 139 13.17 -0.94 -26.46
C ARG A 139 11.64 -0.86 -26.52
N ARG A 140 11.08 0.01 -25.68
CA ARG A 140 9.67 0.40 -25.74
C ARG A 140 9.43 1.28 -26.97
N LEU A 141 8.41 0.93 -27.72
CA LEU A 141 7.88 1.67 -28.86
C LEU A 141 6.51 2.22 -28.50
N VAL A 142 6.14 3.36 -29.08
CA VAL A 142 4.92 4.07 -28.71
C VAL A 142 3.94 4.11 -29.89
N LYS A 143 2.67 3.85 -29.62
CA LYS A 143 1.54 4.06 -30.52
C LYS A 143 0.44 4.87 -29.83
N ASN A 144 -0.40 5.47 -30.66
CA ASN A 144 -1.52 6.30 -30.25
C ASN A 144 -2.67 6.15 -31.28
N SER A 145 -3.82 6.76 -30.97
CA SER A 145 -5.05 6.67 -31.79
C SER A 145 -5.02 7.49 -33.07
N ILE A 146 -3.99 8.33 -33.29
CA ILE A 146 -3.85 9.18 -34.48
C ILE A 146 -3.08 8.48 -35.60
N ASP A 147 -2.66 7.23 -35.38
CA ASP A 147 -2.01 6.41 -36.40
C ASP A 147 -2.95 6.20 -37.59
N SER A 148 -2.54 6.62 -38.79
CA SER A 148 -3.34 6.50 -40.02
C SER A 148 -3.73 5.06 -40.39
N LYS A 149 -3.08 4.06 -39.79
CA LYS A 149 -3.30 2.63 -40.07
C LYS A 149 -4.07 1.92 -38.96
N ILE A 150 -4.48 2.63 -37.92
CA ILE A 150 -5.32 2.05 -36.87
C ILE A 150 -6.75 1.86 -37.39
N GLU A 151 -7.37 0.77 -36.99
CA GLU A 151 -8.81 0.55 -37.18
C GLU A 151 -9.49 0.74 -35.83
N ILE A 152 -10.46 1.66 -35.78
CA ILE A 152 -11.26 1.91 -34.57
C ILE A 152 -12.71 1.55 -34.88
N SER A 153 -13.30 0.72 -34.04
CA SER A 153 -14.72 0.40 -34.07
C SER A 153 -15.35 0.61 -32.70
N TYR A 154 -16.66 0.78 -32.68
CA TYR A 154 -17.38 1.12 -31.46
C TYR A 154 -18.57 0.20 -31.23
N THR A 155 -18.85 -0.10 -29.97
CA THR A 155 -20.04 -0.84 -29.54
C THR A 155 -20.69 -0.09 -28.38
N LEU A 156 -21.98 0.23 -28.48
CA LEU A 156 -22.70 0.88 -27.37
C LEU A 156 -22.83 -0.08 -26.18
N MET A 157 -22.67 0.46 -24.98
CA MET A 157 -22.84 -0.26 -23.72
C MET A 157 -24.19 0.10 -23.09
N GLY A 158 -25.26 -0.11 -23.86
CA GLY A 158 -26.60 0.37 -23.51
C GLY A 158 -26.66 1.90 -23.51
N ASP A 159 -27.32 2.48 -22.51
CA ASP A 159 -27.44 3.93 -22.28
C ASP A 159 -26.32 4.50 -21.39
N LYS A 160 -25.41 3.64 -20.91
CA LYS A 160 -24.38 4.02 -19.93
C LYS A 160 -23.06 4.43 -20.54
N GLY A 161 -22.76 4.01 -21.76
CA GLY A 161 -21.41 4.22 -22.30
C GLY A 161 -21.15 3.58 -23.65
N ILE A 162 -19.87 3.48 -23.98
CA ILE A 162 -19.37 2.97 -25.25
C ILE A 162 -18.06 2.23 -25.07
N GLN A 163 -17.88 1.14 -25.82
CA GLN A 163 -16.61 0.45 -25.98
C GLN A 163 -15.98 0.89 -27.30
N ALA A 164 -14.72 1.35 -27.25
CA ALA A 164 -13.88 1.58 -28.41
C ALA A 164 -12.88 0.41 -28.55
N SER A 165 -12.90 -0.25 -29.70
CA SER A 165 -11.99 -1.34 -30.04
C SER A 165 -10.92 -0.83 -30.99
N TYR A 166 -9.66 -0.98 -30.60
CA TYR A 166 -8.49 -0.50 -31.32
C TYR A 166 -7.72 -1.69 -31.89
N THR A 167 -7.60 -1.74 -33.22
CA THR A 167 -6.82 -2.76 -33.92
C THR A 167 -5.64 -2.10 -34.64
N TYR A 168 -4.45 -2.62 -34.41
CA TYR A 168 -3.23 -2.29 -35.14
C TYR A 168 -2.85 -3.49 -36.03
N PRO A 169 -3.35 -3.58 -37.28
CA PRO A 169 -3.15 -4.76 -38.11
C PRO A 169 -1.68 -5.08 -38.35
N GLU A 170 -0.85 -4.07 -38.60
CA GLU A 170 0.60 -4.24 -38.83
C GLU A 170 1.36 -4.71 -37.59
N LEU A 171 0.82 -4.46 -36.39
CA LEU A 171 1.42 -4.91 -35.14
C LEU A 171 0.88 -6.26 -34.68
N HIS A 172 -0.23 -6.74 -35.25
CA HIS A 172 -0.97 -7.90 -34.76
C HIS A 172 -1.36 -7.74 -33.27
N LEU A 173 -1.79 -6.52 -32.93
CA LEU A 173 -2.21 -6.11 -31.59
C LEU A 173 -3.62 -5.50 -31.65
N SER A 174 -4.46 -5.86 -30.69
CA SER A 174 -5.70 -5.13 -30.43
C SER A 174 -5.98 -5.04 -28.93
N PHE A 175 -6.73 -4.01 -28.53
CA PHE A 175 -7.27 -3.87 -27.19
C PHE A 175 -8.55 -3.05 -27.23
N VAL A 176 -9.29 -3.03 -26.11
CA VAL A 176 -10.54 -2.26 -25.99
C VAL A 176 -10.45 -1.29 -24.81
N ILE A 177 -11.04 -0.11 -24.97
CA ILE A 177 -11.32 0.82 -23.86
C ILE A 177 -12.82 0.99 -23.74
N GLN A 178 -13.36 0.85 -22.53
CA GLN A 178 -14.75 1.13 -22.22
C GLN A 178 -14.84 2.47 -21.48
N TYR A 179 -15.72 3.35 -21.93
CA TYR A 179 -16.06 4.62 -21.28
C TYR A 179 -17.49 4.54 -20.77
N VAL A 180 -17.67 4.59 -19.46
CA VAL A 180 -18.96 4.39 -18.79
C VAL A 180 -19.26 5.59 -17.90
N LEU A 181 -20.44 6.19 -18.05
CA LEU A 181 -20.90 7.20 -17.11
C LEU A 181 -21.24 6.56 -15.76
N THR A 182 -20.73 7.15 -14.69
CA THR A 182 -21.10 6.82 -13.31
C THR A 182 -21.96 7.93 -12.73
N GLU A 183 -22.52 7.72 -11.55
CA GLU A 183 -23.25 8.78 -10.84
C GLU A 183 -22.35 9.95 -10.40
N HIS A 184 -21.02 9.75 -10.42
CA HIS A 184 -20.02 10.75 -10.04
C HIS A 184 -19.25 11.34 -11.24
N GLY A 185 -19.38 10.76 -12.44
CA GLY A 185 -18.65 11.24 -13.61
C GLY A 185 -18.42 10.14 -14.64
N LEU A 186 -17.18 9.66 -14.73
CA LEU A 186 -16.71 8.76 -15.78
C LEU A 186 -15.84 7.64 -15.22
N GLU A 187 -16.09 6.41 -15.63
CA GLU A 187 -15.15 5.31 -15.47
C GLU A 187 -14.58 4.89 -16.84
N ALA A 188 -13.26 4.85 -16.93
CA ALA A 188 -12.54 4.35 -18.10
C ALA A 188 -11.91 2.99 -17.76
N ARG A 189 -12.19 1.97 -18.55
CA ARG A 189 -11.81 0.57 -18.27
C ARG A 189 -11.07 -0.06 -19.44
N ILE A 190 -10.13 -0.96 -19.15
CA ILE A 190 -9.45 -1.83 -20.11
C ILE A 190 -9.65 -3.28 -19.63
N PRO A 191 -10.67 -3.98 -20.15
CA PRO A 191 -10.84 -5.42 -19.94
C PRO A 191 -9.60 -6.20 -20.39
N SER A 192 -9.09 -7.07 -19.52
CA SER A 192 -7.94 -7.94 -19.80
C SER A 192 -8.21 -8.84 -21.00
N GLU A 193 -9.43 -9.37 -21.13
CA GLU A 193 -9.82 -10.23 -22.25
C GLU A 193 -9.84 -9.49 -23.59
N GLY A 194 -9.97 -8.16 -23.58
CA GLY A 194 -9.95 -7.36 -24.80
C GLY A 194 -8.57 -7.24 -25.44
N ILE A 195 -7.49 -7.56 -24.71
CA ILE A 195 -6.11 -7.45 -25.19
C ILE A 195 -5.70 -8.72 -25.92
N VAL A 196 -5.51 -8.60 -27.24
CA VAL A 196 -5.10 -9.69 -28.14
C VAL A 196 -3.71 -9.40 -28.72
N GLU A 197 -2.81 -10.38 -28.59
CA GLU A 197 -1.42 -10.27 -29.01
C GLU A 197 -1.02 -11.45 -29.92
N SER A 198 -1.39 -11.41 -31.20
CA SER A 198 -1.22 -12.55 -32.12
C SER A 198 0.11 -12.58 -32.88
N GLY A 199 0.95 -11.54 -32.74
CA GLY A 199 2.29 -11.48 -33.35
C GLY A 199 3.43 -11.28 -32.34
N ASP A 200 4.57 -10.80 -32.85
CA ASP A 200 5.80 -10.57 -32.07
C ASP A 200 5.76 -9.28 -31.23
N ASN A 201 4.82 -8.38 -31.50
CA ASN A 201 4.62 -7.18 -30.71
C ASN A 201 3.76 -7.51 -29.50
N LYS A 202 4.14 -6.99 -28.33
CA LYS A 202 3.48 -7.25 -27.05
C LYS A 202 3.22 -5.94 -26.31
N VAL A 203 2.03 -5.79 -25.74
CA VAL A 203 1.64 -4.64 -24.92
C VAL A 203 2.52 -4.59 -23.68
N PHE A 204 3.17 -3.46 -23.46
CA PHE A 204 4.01 -3.24 -22.30
C PHE A 204 3.27 -2.44 -21.23
N ALA A 205 2.75 -1.27 -21.61
CA ALA A 205 1.97 -0.41 -20.74
C ALA A 205 0.94 0.39 -21.55
N ILE A 206 -0.15 0.78 -20.90
CA ILE A 206 -1.13 1.71 -21.45
C ILE A 206 -1.33 2.85 -20.45
N ASN A 207 -0.94 4.07 -20.85
CA ASN A 207 -1.28 5.28 -20.11
C ASN A 207 -2.67 5.74 -20.56
N LEU A 208 -3.65 5.62 -19.68
CA LEU A 208 -5.06 5.83 -19.98
C LEU A 208 -5.46 7.28 -19.66
N LEU A 209 -6.06 7.96 -20.63
CA LEU A 209 -6.51 9.34 -20.54
C LEU A 209 -5.45 10.32 -19.97
N PRO A 210 -4.20 10.31 -20.49
CA PRO A 210 -3.07 11.04 -19.89
C PRO A 210 -3.23 12.56 -19.79
N PHE A 211 -4.19 13.14 -20.51
CA PHE A 211 -4.44 14.57 -20.58
C PHE A 211 -5.85 14.96 -20.10
N PHE A 212 -6.58 14.04 -19.44
CA PHE A 212 -7.94 14.32 -18.99
C PHE A 212 -7.96 15.51 -18.02
N GLY A 213 -8.69 16.56 -18.40
CA GLY A 213 -8.79 17.79 -17.62
C GLY A 213 -7.52 18.63 -17.52
N GLY A 214 -6.42 18.25 -18.21
CA GLY A 214 -5.11 18.88 -18.09
C GLY A 214 -5.11 20.40 -18.30
N VAL A 215 -4.18 21.10 -17.64
CA VAL A 215 -4.09 22.57 -17.63
C VAL A 215 -2.81 23.01 -18.33
N SER A 216 -2.91 23.91 -19.31
CA SER A 216 -1.73 24.42 -20.00
C SER A 216 -1.05 25.49 -19.14
N LYS A 217 0.25 25.30 -18.86
CA LYS A 217 1.08 26.26 -18.10
C LYS A 217 0.32 26.77 -16.85
N ALA A 218 0.37 28.07 -16.59
CA ALA A 218 -0.37 28.72 -15.51
C ALA A 218 -1.59 29.52 -16.04
N GLU A 219 -2.31 28.99 -17.05
CA GLU A 219 -3.49 29.68 -17.58
C GLU A 219 -4.65 29.78 -16.58
N GLU A 220 -4.72 28.83 -15.63
CA GLU A 220 -5.76 28.76 -14.60
C GLU A 220 -5.12 28.53 -13.22
N PRO A 221 -5.69 29.08 -12.13
CA PRO A 221 -5.27 28.74 -10.78
C PRO A 221 -5.65 27.29 -10.45
N GLY A 222 -4.78 26.60 -9.72
CA GLY A 222 -5.02 25.21 -9.36
C GLY A 222 -3.74 24.44 -9.07
N TYR A 223 -3.89 23.12 -8.99
CA TYR A 223 -2.81 22.21 -8.66
C TYR A 223 -3.11 20.79 -9.15
N LEU A 224 -2.07 19.98 -9.28
CA LEU A 224 -2.22 18.51 -9.29
C LEU A 224 -2.17 18.01 -7.85
N PHE A 225 -2.95 16.97 -7.56
CA PHE A 225 -2.87 16.18 -6.34
C PHE A 225 -2.18 14.85 -6.65
N VAL A 226 -1.19 14.49 -5.84
CA VAL A 226 -0.49 13.19 -5.87
C VAL A 226 -0.48 12.56 -4.47
N PRO A 227 -0.58 11.23 -4.37
CA PRO A 227 -0.66 10.51 -3.08
C PRO A 227 0.73 10.26 -2.49
N ASP A 228 1.55 11.31 -2.40
CA ASP A 228 2.87 11.24 -1.78
C ASP A 228 2.73 11.39 -0.26
N GLY A 229 3.00 10.32 0.48
CA GLY A 229 2.81 10.29 1.92
C GLY A 229 1.34 10.56 2.30
N PRO A 230 1.04 11.53 3.21
CA PRO A 230 -0.34 11.89 3.55
C PRO A 230 -1.07 12.59 2.40
N GLY A 231 -0.36 13.09 1.38
CA GLY A 231 -0.91 13.82 0.24
C GLY A 231 -0.04 15.02 -0.15
N GLY A 232 0.14 15.25 -1.45
CA GLY A 232 0.98 16.34 -1.99
C GLY A 232 0.29 17.14 -3.09
N LEU A 233 0.47 18.46 -3.04
CA LEU A 233 0.00 19.42 -4.04
C LEU A 233 1.15 19.94 -4.91
N ILE A 234 0.88 20.06 -6.20
CA ILE A 234 1.80 20.57 -7.22
C ILE A 234 1.10 21.75 -7.90
N TYR A 235 1.41 22.98 -7.50
CA TYR A 235 0.75 24.19 -8.01
C TYR A 235 1.24 24.55 -9.43
N TYR A 236 0.33 25.08 -10.24
CA TYR A 236 0.62 25.42 -11.64
C TYR A 236 1.51 26.67 -11.81
N ASP A 237 1.47 27.60 -10.86
CA ASP A 237 2.12 28.92 -10.94
C ASP A 237 3.52 28.97 -10.32
N ARG A 238 4.02 27.82 -9.82
CA ARG A 238 5.33 27.75 -9.15
C ARG A 238 6.47 27.72 -10.13
N LYS A 239 7.45 28.61 -9.90
CA LYS A 239 8.71 28.62 -10.66
C LYS A 239 9.60 27.50 -10.19
N ARG A 240 10.10 26.72 -11.16
CA ARG A 240 10.84 25.49 -10.92
C ARG A 240 12.14 25.46 -11.72
N PRO A 241 13.21 24.84 -11.19
CA PRO A 241 14.38 24.46 -11.98
C PRO A 241 13.99 23.68 -13.24
N ALA A 242 14.72 23.90 -14.34
CA ALA A 242 14.42 23.30 -15.64
C ALA A 242 14.52 21.77 -15.67
N ASN A 243 15.26 21.16 -14.74
CA ASN A 243 15.60 19.74 -14.74
C ASN A 243 14.92 18.95 -13.60
N ILE A 244 13.68 19.30 -13.24
CA ILE A 244 12.90 18.51 -12.27
C ILE A 244 12.31 17.28 -12.98
N ASN A 245 12.47 16.12 -12.34
CA ASN A 245 11.86 14.86 -12.79
C ASN A 245 10.34 14.90 -12.60
N SER A 246 9.60 14.19 -13.46
CA SER A 246 8.17 13.95 -13.24
C SER A 246 7.97 13.10 -12.00
N TYR A 247 6.80 13.22 -11.38
CA TYR A 247 6.33 12.26 -10.39
C TYR A 247 5.86 11.01 -11.14
N GLU A 248 6.44 9.84 -10.89
CA GLU A 248 5.97 8.57 -11.45
C GLU A 248 6.38 7.43 -10.50
N PHE A 249 5.42 6.98 -9.69
CA PHE A 249 5.69 5.96 -8.67
C PHE A 249 4.63 4.87 -8.68
N PRO A 250 5.03 3.61 -8.42
CA PRO A 250 4.11 2.49 -8.33
C PRO A 250 3.21 2.63 -7.11
N ILE A 251 1.95 2.26 -7.30
CA ILE A 251 1.00 2.11 -6.20
C ILE A 251 1.44 0.90 -5.35
N TYR A 252 1.35 1.05 -4.02
CA TYR A 252 1.77 0.10 -2.99
C TYR A 252 3.26 -0.25 -3.00
N GLY A 253 4.11 0.68 -3.44
CA GLY A 253 5.56 0.49 -3.42
C GLY A 253 6.10 -0.30 -4.62
N THR A 254 7.41 -0.54 -4.61
CA THR A 254 8.11 -1.22 -5.72
C THR A 254 8.06 -2.74 -5.55
N ASP A 255 7.80 -3.48 -6.63
CA ASP A 255 7.92 -4.94 -6.59
C ASP A 255 9.39 -5.38 -6.48
N MET A 256 9.74 -5.99 -5.36
CA MET A 256 11.09 -6.48 -5.10
C MET A 256 11.50 -7.62 -6.05
N ALA A 257 10.54 -8.37 -6.60
CA ALA A 257 10.80 -9.45 -7.56
C ALA A 257 11.20 -8.97 -8.97
N SER A 258 11.04 -7.67 -9.25
CA SER A 258 11.36 -7.05 -10.55
C SER A 258 12.88 -7.00 -10.87
N LEU A 259 13.78 -7.20 -9.90
CA LEU A 259 15.25 -7.12 -10.03
C LEU A 259 15.72 -6.04 -11.02
N LYS A 260 15.48 -4.75 -10.70
CA LYS A 260 16.07 -3.65 -11.46
C LYS A 260 17.50 -3.38 -10.99
N VAL A 261 18.36 -2.97 -11.92
CA VAL A 261 19.77 -2.61 -11.65
C VAL A 261 19.82 -1.54 -10.55
N SER A 262 20.48 -1.91 -9.44
CA SER A 262 20.83 -1.11 -8.26
C SER A 262 19.88 0.03 -7.85
N ASN A 263 18.97 -0.28 -6.93
CA ASN A 263 18.23 0.71 -6.11
C ASN A 263 19.11 1.45 -5.09
N GLU A 264 20.43 1.24 -5.10
CA GLU A 264 21.39 1.67 -4.07
C GLU A 264 21.49 3.20 -3.86
N ASN A 265 20.88 4.02 -4.73
CA ASN A 265 20.95 5.49 -4.67
C ASN A 265 19.60 6.22 -4.65
N ARG A 266 18.47 5.52 -4.43
CA ARG A 266 17.20 6.21 -4.22
C ARG A 266 17.08 6.56 -2.74
N GLY A 267 17.05 7.86 -2.42
CA GLY A 267 16.74 8.32 -1.07
C GLY A 267 15.43 7.70 -0.57
N ARG A 268 15.29 7.57 0.76
CA ARG A 268 14.06 7.09 1.40
C ARG A 268 12.89 7.96 0.90
N ARG A 269 11.88 7.31 0.29
CA ARG A 269 10.68 7.93 -0.28
C ARG A 269 9.46 7.32 0.39
N GLU A 270 8.38 8.06 0.42
CA GLU A 270 7.10 7.53 0.87
C GLU A 270 6.45 6.73 -0.26
N GLU A 271 5.88 5.59 0.09
CA GLU A 271 5.19 4.73 -0.86
C GLU A 271 3.75 5.20 -1.04
N ILE A 272 3.20 5.00 -2.23
CA ILE A 272 1.80 5.33 -2.51
C ILE A 272 0.91 4.30 -1.81
N GLY A 273 0.37 4.66 -0.65
CA GLY A 273 -0.49 3.79 0.16
C GLY A 273 -1.96 3.77 -0.26
N TYR A 274 -2.39 4.65 -1.17
CA TYR A 274 -3.78 4.74 -1.63
C TYR A 274 -3.85 5.14 -3.12
N PRO A 275 -4.65 4.44 -3.95
CA PRO A 275 -4.66 4.55 -5.41
C PRO A 275 -5.45 5.76 -5.96
N VAL A 276 -5.15 6.97 -5.51
CA VAL A 276 -5.87 8.20 -5.92
C VAL A 276 -4.93 9.29 -6.41
N PHE A 277 -5.33 9.97 -7.49
CA PHE A 277 -4.70 11.19 -7.96
C PHE A 277 -5.76 12.21 -8.36
N GLY A 278 -5.37 13.48 -8.55
CA GLY A 278 -6.36 14.52 -8.74
C GLY A 278 -5.88 15.78 -9.44
N LEU A 279 -6.90 16.48 -9.91
CA LEU A 279 -6.96 17.74 -10.62
C LEU A 279 -7.68 18.90 -9.93
N LYS A 280 -7.11 20.06 -9.65
CA LYS A 280 -7.92 21.29 -9.43
C LYS A 280 -7.62 22.32 -10.51
N ARG A 281 -8.67 22.90 -11.09
CA ARG A 281 -8.60 24.03 -12.03
C ARG A 281 -9.78 25.00 -11.83
N GLY A 282 -9.50 26.19 -11.31
CA GLY A 282 -10.54 27.14 -10.91
C GLY A 282 -11.54 26.49 -9.94
N GLU A 283 -12.83 26.54 -10.31
CA GLU A 283 -13.96 26.00 -9.53
C GLU A 283 -14.30 24.54 -9.89
N HIS A 284 -13.40 23.83 -10.57
CA HIS A 284 -13.61 22.44 -11.00
C HIS A 284 -12.45 21.56 -10.58
N ALA A 285 -12.76 20.33 -10.21
CA ALA A 285 -11.75 19.35 -9.85
C ALA A 285 -12.19 17.93 -10.21
N PHE A 286 -11.27 16.97 -10.11
CA PHE A 286 -11.64 15.57 -10.02
C PHE A 286 -10.77 14.83 -9.02
N ALA A 287 -11.35 13.80 -8.41
CA ALA A 287 -10.61 12.70 -7.80
C ALA A 287 -10.67 11.49 -8.74
N ALA A 288 -9.50 10.96 -9.11
CA ALA A 288 -9.38 9.81 -9.99
C ALA A 288 -8.88 8.61 -9.18
N ILE A 289 -9.72 7.58 -9.09
CA ILE A 289 -9.51 6.39 -8.27
C ILE A 289 -9.15 5.22 -9.19
N VAL A 290 -7.98 4.62 -9.00
CA VAL A 290 -7.59 3.40 -9.71
C VAL A 290 -8.26 2.20 -9.04
N LYS A 291 -9.40 1.75 -9.59
CA LYS A 291 -10.25 0.69 -9.01
C LYS A 291 -9.72 -0.70 -9.30
N GLU A 292 -9.32 -0.93 -10.54
CA GLU A 292 -8.68 -2.17 -10.98
C GLU A 292 -7.30 -1.90 -11.58
N GLY A 293 -6.36 -2.81 -11.30
CA GLY A 293 -4.97 -2.69 -11.73
C GLY A 293 -4.06 -1.90 -10.78
N GLN A 294 -4.56 -1.47 -9.62
CA GLN A 294 -3.78 -0.73 -8.61
C GLN A 294 -2.52 -1.48 -8.17
N PHE A 295 -2.49 -2.81 -8.23
CA PHE A 295 -1.32 -3.62 -7.86
C PHE A 295 -0.20 -3.65 -8.91
N SER A 296 -0.40 -3.08 -10.10
CA SER A 296 0.62 -3.00 -11.16
C SER A 296 0.60 -1.67 -11.91
N ALA A 297 -0.04 -0.65 -11.33
CA ALA A 297 -0.14 0.69 -11.89
C ALA A 297 0.85 1.63 -11.20
N SER A 298 1.23 2.69 -11.91
CA SER A 298 1.92 3.84 -11.34
C SER A 298 1.07 5.09 -11.49
N ILE A 299 1.15 6.00 -10.53
CA ILE A 299 0.57 7.34 -10.64
C ILE A 299 1.64 8.28 -11.17
N LYS A 300 1.27 9.01 -12.21
CA LYS A 300 2.16 9.93 -12.91
C LYS A 300 1.63 11.36 -12.79
N ALA A 301 2.50 12.30 -12.45
CA ALA A 301 2.24 13.72 -12.62
C ALA A 301 3.37 14.38 -13.44
N ALA A 302 3.00 15.06 -14.52
CA ALA A 302 3.91 15.72 -15.44
C ALA A 302 3.71 17.23 -15.43
N LEU A 303 4.81 17.96 -15.61
CA LEU A 303 4.85 19.43 -15.69
C LEU A 303 5.09 19.92 -17.12
N PRO A 304 4.72 21.17 -17.42
CA PRO A 304 5.07 21.82 -18.69
C PRO A 304 6.58 21.76 -18.96
N GLY A 305 6.93 21.44 -20.20
CA GLY A 305 8.32 21.33 -20.68
C GLY A 305 8.92 19.92 -20.60
N GLN A 306 8.27 18.96 -19.91
CA GLN A 306 8.74 17.58 -19.86
C GLN A 306 8.32 16.79 -21.11
N VAL A 307 7.01 16.72 -21.37
CA VAL A 307 6.44 15.99 -22.52
C VAL A 307 5.42 16.81 -23.30
N SER A 308 4.94 17.92 -22.73
CA SER A 308 3.95 18.83 -23.32
C SER A 308 4.01 20.20 -22.62
N SER A 309 3.15 21.14 -22.99
CA SER A 309 2.94 22.38 -22.24
C SER A 309 1.96 22.27 -21.07
N TYR A 310 1.48 21.06 -20.75
CA TYR A 310 0.44 20.80 -19.75
C TYR A 310 0.97 20.29 -18.43
N HIS A 311 0.27 20.68 -17.36
CA HIS A 311 0.21 19.95 -16.12
C HIS A 311 -0.81 18.80 -16.27
N THR A 312 -0.38 17.57 -15.99
CA THR A 312 -1.25 16.40 -16.07
C THR A 312 -1.01 15.45 -14.91
N ALA A 313 -2.07 14.73 -14.51
CA ALA A 313 -1.99 13.59 -13.61
C ALA A 313 -2.74 12.41 -14.24
N SER A 314 -2.15 11.22 -14.23
CA SER A 314 -2.75 10.02 -14.83
C SER A 314 -2.26 8.71 -14.19
N ALA A 315 -2.98 7.63 -14.47
CA ALA A 315 -2.53 6.28 -14.17
C ALA A 315 -1.80 5.67 -15.38
N ASN A 316 -0.63 5.08 -15.14
CA ASN A 316 0.10 4.28 -16.10
C ASN A 316 -0.06 2.80 -15.76
N PHE A 317 -0.75 2.05 -16.60
CA PHE A 317 -1.00 0.62 -16.37
C PHE A 317 0.06 -0.23 -17.03
N SER A 318 0.96 -0.81 -16.22
CA SER A 318 1.91 -1.81 -16.70
C SER A 318 1.26 -3.18 -16.82
N TYR A 319 1.51 -3.84 -17.94
CA TYR A 319 1.13 -5.23 -18.20
C TYR A 319 2.33 -6.17 -18.11
N ARG A 320 3.53 -5.63 -18.31
CA ARG A 320 4.81 -6.32 -18.25
C ARG A 320 5.84 -5.46 -17.55
N GLU A 321 6.87 -6.12 -17.04
CA GLU A 321 8.00 -5.47 -16.41
C GLU A 321 9.31 -5.68 -17.18
N GLU A 322 10.20 -4.69 -17.08
CA GLU A 322 11.60 -4.85 -17.42
C GLU A 322 12.36 -5.35 -16.20
N TYR A 323 13.15 -6.41 -16.38
CA TYR A 323 13.95 -7.01 -15.32
C TYR A 323 15.37 -7.32 -15.79
N GLY A 324 16.31 -7.32 -14.85
CA GLY A 324 17.66 -7.77 -15.09
C GLY A 324 17.74 -9.29 -15.03
N ARG A 325 18.02 -9.94 -16.17
CA ARG A 325 18.30 -11.38 -16.21
C ARG A 325 19.77 -11.64 -15.96
N ARG A 326 20.09 -12.50 -15.00
CA ARG A 326 21.46 -12.99 -14.82
C ARG A 326 21.85 -13.90 -15.98
N VAL A 327 22.94 -13.55 -16.66
CA VAL A 327 23.48 -14.35 -17.78
C VAL A 327 24.57 -15.33 -17.35
N SER A 328 25.07 -15.20 -16.11
CA SER A 328 26.07 -16.06 -15.52
C SER A 328 25.80 -16.19 -14.01
N GLY A 329 26.02 -17.38 -13.45
CA GLY A 329 26.00 -17.58 -11.99
C GLY A 329 27.27 -17.11 -11.27
N VAL A 330 28.26 -16.59 -12.01
CA VAL A 330 29.59 -16.19 -11.51
C VAL A 330 29.78 -14.68 -11.47
N THR A 331 29.05 -13.92 -12.29
CA THR A 331 29.17 -12.46 -12.38
C THR A 331 27.81 -11.80 -12.11
N ASP A 332 27.83 -10.61 -11.52
CA ASP A 332 26.63 -9.79 -11.31
C ASP A 332 26.18 -9.05 -12.58
N GLN A 333 26.61 -9.49 -13.77
CA GLN A 333 26.20 -8.89 -15.02
C GLN A 333 24.74 -9.25 -15.33
N LEU A 334 23.91 -8.21 -15.43
CA LEU A 334 22.51 -8.31 -15.79
C LEU A 334 22.31 -7.88 -17.25
N VAL A 335 21.52 -8.65 -17.99
CA VAL A 335 20.97 -8.23 -19.28
C VAL A 335 19.52 -7.84 -19.06
N ILE A 336 19.19 -6.58 -19.36
CA ILE A 336 17.81 -6.11 -19.28
C ILE A 336 16.96 -6.84 -20.33
N THR A 337 15.85 -7.40 -19.87
CA THR A 337 14.88 -8.14 -20.68
C THR A 337 13.47 -7.77 -20.21
N ILE A 338 12.46 -8.21 -20.96
CA ILE A 338 11.06 -7.95 -20.66
C ILE A 338 10.35 -9.24 -20.29
N GLN A 339 9.43 -9.16 -19.33
CA GLN A 339 8.55 -10.26 -18.95
C GLN A 339 7.77 -10.75 -20.17
N LYS A 340 7.80 -12.06 -20.41
CA LYS A 340 7.24 -12.65 -21.63
C LYS A 340 5.71 -12.56 -21.66
N GLU A 341 5.07 -13.09 -20.62
CA GLU A 341 3.61 -13.09 -20.49
C GLU A 341 3.14 -11.81 -19.80
N ARG A 342 2.01 -11.26 -20.23
CA ARG A 342 1.38 -10.14 -19.53
C ARG A 342 0.67 -10.61 -18.27
N THR A 343 0.53 -9.70 -17.32
CA THR A 343 -0.48 -9.84 -16.27
C THR A 343 -1.89 -9.85 -16.88
N GLN A 344 -2.73 -10.77 -16.40
CA GLN A 344 -4.10 -10.98 -16.88
C GLN A 344 -5.11 -10.43 -15.88
N HIS A 345 -5.17 -9.11 -15.77
CA HIS A 345 -6.05 -8.41 -14.84
C HIS A 345 -6.61 -7.17 -15.53
N ASP A 346 -7.84 -6.80 -15.19
CA ASP A 346 -8.46 -5.59 -15.71
C ASP A 346 -7.78 -4.34 -15.19
N ARG A 347 -8.04 -3.24 -15.89
CA ARG A 347 -7.63 -1.89 -15.48
C ARG A 347 -8.84 -0.99 -15.46
N SER A 348 -8.96 -0.14 -14.45
CA SER A 348 -9.95 0.94 -14.50
C SER A 348 -9.57 2.13 -13.63
N VAL A 349 -9.98 3.31 -14.11
CA VAL A 349 -9.91 4.57 -13.37
C VAL A 349 -11.30 5.20 -13.37
N GLU A 350 -11.83 5.49 -12.18
CA GLU A 350 -13.05 6.27 -12.01
C GLU A 350 -12.70 7.72 -11.69
N TYR A 351 -13.10 8.63 -12.57
CA TYR A 351 -12.99 10.08 -12.43
C TYR A 351 -14.28 10.62 -11.82
N ARG A 352 -14.23 10.92 -10.53
CA ARG A 352 -15.31 11.59 -9.79
C ARG A 352 -15.14 13.10 -9.94
N LEU A 353 -16.09 13.74 -10.63
CA LEU A 353 -16.02 15.14 -11.03
C LEU A 353 -16.61 16.04 -9.94
N LEU A 354 -15.86 17.06 -9.55
CA LEU A 354 -16.14 17.96 -8.43
C LEU A 354 -16.27 19.40 -8.94
N SER A 355 -17.10 20.19 -8.27
CA SER A 355 -17.32 21.60 -8.62
C SER A 355 -17.63 22.47 -7.40
N GLY A 356 -17.36 23.77 -7.51
CA GLY A 356 -17.61 24.78 -6.47
C GLY A 356 -16.76 24.53 -5.22
N GLU A 357 -17.38 24.62 -4.03
CA GLU A 357 -16.69 24.42 -2.75
C GLU A 357 -16.06 23.03 -2.60
N ALA A 358 -16.57 22.01 -3.29
CA ALA A 358 -15.97 20.67 -3.28
C ALA A 358 -14.77 20.54 -4.26
N ALA A 359 -14.46 21.57 -5.04
CA ALA A 359 -13.39 21.54 -6.03
C ALA A 359 -12.01 21.82 -5.42
N ASP A 360 -11.60 21.01 -4.44
CA ASP A 360 -10.29 21.07 -3.82
C ASP A 360 -9.83 19.69 -3.31
N TYR A 361 -8.70 19.63 -2.59
CA TYR A 361 -8.14 18.36 -2.12
C TYR A 361 -8.95 17.76 -0.97
N VAL A 362 -9.69 18.58 -0.21
CA VAL A 362 -10.61 18.13 0.83
C VAL A 362 -11.80 17.43 0.16
N GLY A 363 -12.40 18.05 -0.85
CA GLY A 363 -13.45 17.43 -1.65
C GLY A 363 -12.98 16.17 -2.38
N MET A 364 -11.73 16.11 -2.85
CA MET A 364 -11.16 14.88 -3.40
C MET A 364 -11.01 13.79 -2.33
N ALA A 365 -10.59 14.14 -1.10
CA ALA A 365 -10.45 13.19 0.00
C ALA A 365 -11.81 12.63 0.43
N HIS A 366 -12.84 13.49 0.54
CA HIS A 366 -14.23 13.07 0.77
C HIS A 366 -14.72 12.13 -0.33
N SER A 367 -14.47 12.49 -1.60
CA SER A 367 -14.85 11.65 -2.72
C SER A 367 -14.22 10.26 -2.71
N TYR A 368 -13.00 10.12 -2.16
CA TYR A 368 -12.34 8.84 -2.01
C TYR A 368 -12.82 8.09 -0.76
N ARG A 369 -13.06 8.78 0.35
CA ARG A 369 -13.73 8.21 1.53
C ARG A 369 -15.07 7.60 1.15
N ASP A 370 -15.92 8.34 0.44
CA ASP A 370 -17.22 7.87 -0.03
C ASP A 370 -17.07 6.59 -0.88
N TYR A 371 -16.08 6.54 -1.77
CA TYR A 371 -15.76 5.33 -2.53
C TYR A 371 -15.41 4.16 -1.62
N LEU A 372 -14.56 4.36 -0.61
CA LEU A 372 -14.20 3.29 0.32
C LEU A 372 -15.42 2.81 1.13
N GLU A 373 -16.28 3.73 1.60
CA GLU A 373 -17.50 3.40 2.34
C GLU A 373 -18.51 2.64 1.47
N GLU A 374 -18.77 3.09 0.25
CA GLU A 374 -19.67 2.46 -0.73
C GLU A 374 -19.24 1.03 -1.08
N ASN A 375 -17.93 0.75 -1.03
CA ASN A 375 -17.35 -0.56 -1.34
C ASN A 375 -16.98 -1.38 -0.09
N GLY A 376 -17.38 -0.94 1.11
CA GLY A 376 -17.13 -1.66 2.35
C GLY A 376 -15.65 -1.73 2.78
N MET A 377 -14.80 -0.87 2.23
CA MET A 377 -13.35 -0.87 2.43
C MET A 377 -12.90 -0.08 3.67
N LEU A 378 -13.83 0.46 4.45
CA LEU A 378 -13.57 1.05 5.77
C LEU A 378 -14.33 0.28 6.85
N GLY A 379 -13.76 0.26 8.06
CA GLY A 379 -14.40 -0.28 9.24
C GLY A 379 -15.62 0.52 9.70
N SER A 380 -16.15 0.18 10.88
CA SER A 380 -17.21 0.97 11.50
C SER A 380 -16.65 2.26 12.11
N PRO A 381 -17.46 3.33 12.28
CA PRO A 381 -17.04 4.53 12.99
C PRO A 381 -16.48 4.21 14.37
N LEU A 382 -15.42 4.92 14.75
CA LEU A 382 -14.82 4.81 16.07
C LEU A 382 -15.82 5.23 17.15
N PRO A 383 -15.75 4.63 18.35
CA PRO A 383 -16.63 5.01 19.45
C PRO A 383 -16.26 6.40 20.00
N GLN A 384 -17.27 7.11 20.52
CA GLN A 384 -17.04 8.27 21.36
C GLN A 384 -16.17 7.91 22.56
N THR A 385 -15.27 8.82 22.94
CA THR A 385 -14.41 8.66 24.10
C THR A 385 -14.23 9.97 24.85
N ASP A 386 -14.16 9.88 26.18
CA ASP A 386 -13.79 11.01 27.04
C ASP A 386 -12.27 11.24 27.05
N ASN A 387 -11.49 10.23 26.65
CA ASN A 387 -10.04 10.33 26.59
C ASN A 387 -9.47 9.71 25.30
N VAL A 388 -8.58 10.42 24.62
CA VAL A 388 -7.89 9.88 23.43
C VAL A 388 -7.03 8.67 23.86
N PRO A 389 -6.99 7.58 23.07
CA PRO A 389 -6.09 6.47 23.34
C PRO A 389 -4.63 6.89 23.11
N ILE A 390 -3.69 6.40 23.91
CA ILE A 390 -2.25 6.45 23.62
C ILE A 390 -1.76 5.05 23.26
N GLN A 391 -0.97 4.94 22.19
CA GLN A 391 -0.30 3.68 21.86
C GLN A 391 1.05 3.60 22.58
N LEU A 392 1.27 2.51 23.31
CA LEU A 392 2.55 2.19 23.95
C LEU A 392 3.05 0.85 23.43
N SER A 393 4.21 0.83 22.77
CA SER A 393 4.88 -0.40 22.36
C SER A 393 6.03 -0.68 23.31
N PHE A 394 5.94 -1.76 24.10
CA PHE A 394 7.00 -2.18 25.01
C PHE A 394 7.97 -3.12 24.31
N LEU A 395 9.26 -2.77 24.32
CA LEU A 395 10.31 -3.63 23.83
C LEU A 395 10.78 -4.57 24.94
N GLY A 396 10.49 -5.86 24.75
CA GLY A 396 10.91 -6.93 25.64
C GLY A 396 12.42 -7.02 25.77
N GLY A 397 13.14 -6.86 24.66
CA GLY A 397 14.56 -7.09 24.56
C GLY A 397 14.96 -7.54 23.16
N GLY A 398 16.24 -7.83 22.98
CA GLY A 398 16.80 -8.22 21.69
C GLY A 398 17.84 -9.34 21.82
N THR A 399 18.09 -10.02 20.73
CA THR A 399 19.04 -11.13 20.69
C THR A 399 20.41 -10.64 20.24
N LYS A 400 21.45 -10.96 21.02
CA LYS A 400 22.85 -10.70 20.64
C LYS A 400 23.61 -12.01 20.39
N PRO A 401 24.49 -12.05 19.36
CA PRO A 401 25.26 -13.25 19.08
C PRO A 401 26.34 -13.55 20.15
N LYS A 402 26.47 -14.82 20.56
CA LYS A 402 27.58 -15.30 21.42
C LYS A 402 28.39 -16.40 20.72
N PHE A 403 29.40 -16.95 21.39
CA PHE A 403 30.12 -18.11 20.89
C PHE A 403 29.24 -19.36 21.04
N GLY A 404 28.90 -20.01 19.92
CA GLY A 404 28.09 -21.23 19.92
C GLY A 404 26.58 -21.04 20.08
N GLY A 405 26.06 -19.82 19.93
CA GLY A 405 24.61 -19.55 19.98
C GLY A 405 24.32 -18.05 20.04
N SER A 406 23.20 -17.69 20.66
CA SER A 406 22.80 -16.33 21.00
C SER A 406 22.42 -16.21 22.48
N ASP A 407 22.41 -14.98 22.99
CA ASP A 407 21.81 -14.60 24.27
C ASP A 407 20.70 -13.61 24.00
N TYR A 408 19.61 -13.70 24.77
CA TYR A 408 18.58 -12.68 24.80
C TYR A 408 18.91 -11.67 25.89
N GLU A 409 18.92 -10.38 25.52
CA GLU A 409 19.12 -9.28 26.45
C GLU A 409 17.76 -8.62 26.75
N PRO A 410 17.20 -8.78 27.96
CA PRO A 410 15.95 -8.15 28.32
C PRO A 410 16.11 -6.64 28.48
N ALA A 411 15.16 -5.89 27.96
CA ALA A 411 15.01 -4.44 28.12
C ALA A 411 13.74 -4.06 28.89
N THR A 412 12.69 -4.89 28.80
CA THR A 412 11.45 -4.74 29.58
C THR A 412 10.88 -6.13 29.83
N THR A 413 10.68 -6.51 31.08
CA THR A 413 9.92 -7.72 31.42
C THR A 413 8.43 -7.42 31.48
N PHE A 414 7.57 -8.45 31.46
CA PHE A 414 6.13 -8.25 31.59
C PHE A 414 5.74 -7.57 32.92
N ASP A 415 6.42 -7.89 34.02
CA ASP A 415 6.19 -7.25 35.33
C ASP A 415 6.61 -5.76 35.30
N GLN A 416 7.70 -5.43 34.59
CA GLN A 416 8.14 -4.04 34.39
C GLN A 416 7.19 -3.25 33.49
N ALA A 417 6.64 -3.87 32.45
CA ALA A 417 5.62 -3.24 31.60
C ALA A 417 4.35 -2.93 32.40
N GLU A 418 3.90 -3.86 33.26
CA GLU A 418 2.79 -3.62 34.18
C GLU A 418 3.06 -2.44 35.12
N GLN A 419 4.28 -2.35 35.68
CA GLN A 419 4.67 -1.21 36.52
C GLN A 419 4.57 0.12 35.77
N ILE A 420 5.08 0.19 34.53
CA ILE A 420 4.98 1.41 33.69
C ILE A 420 3.50 1.80 33.47
N VAL A 421 2.66 0.82 33.13
CA VAL A 421 1.21 1.05 32.93
C VAL A 421 0.57 1.59 34.21
N GLU A 422 0.84 0.99 35.37
CA GLU A 422 0.28 1.42 36.65
C GLU A 422 0.72 2.83 37.05
N GLU A 423 2.00 3.16 36.83
CA GLU A 423 2.53 4.51 37.07
C GLU A 423 1.85 5.54 36.17
N LEU A 424 1.69 5.26 34.87
CA LEU A 424 1.00 6.14 33.92
C LEU A 424 -0.49 6.32 34.27
N MET A 425 -1.19 5.25 34.68
CA MET A 425 -2.57 5.34 35.17
C MET A 425 -2.69 6.26 36.37
N GLN A 426 -1.77 6.16 37.34
CA GLN A 426 -1.76 7.03 38.52
C GLN A 426 -1.54 8.50 38.18
N GLN A 427 -0.89 8.79 37.04
CA GLN A 427 -0.68 10.13 36.50
C GLN A 427 -1.81 10.60 35.57
N GLY A 428 -2.89 9.82 35.42
CA GLY A 428 -4.07 10.20 34.65
C GLY A 428 -4.07 9.78 33.18
N VAL A 429 -3.12 8.94 32.76
CA VAL A 429 -3.13 8.31 31.43
C VAL A 429 -3.94 7.02 31.52
N THR A 430 -5.24 7.09 31.24
CA THR A 430 -6.18 5.99 31.54
C THR A 430 -6.81 5.32 30.32
N ASN A 431 -6.43 5.72 29.10
CA ASN A 431 -6.85 5.05 27.86
C ASN A 431 -5.61 4.67 27.05
N MET A 432 -5.20 3.40 27.10
CA MET A 432 -3.95 2.91 26.54
C MET A 432 -4.19 1.70 25.63
N ARG A 433 -3.56 1.71 24.46
CA ARG A 433 -3.40 0.55 23.58
C ARG A 433 -1.98 0.02 23.73
N LEU A 434 -1.85 -1.23 24.13
CA LEU A 434 -0.55 -1.82 24.46
C LEU A 434 -0.12 -2.78 23.36
N SER A 435 1.11 -2.61 22.86
CA SER A 435 1.78 -3.62 22.05
C SER A 435 3.07 -4.10 22.72
N TYR A 436 3.45 -5.35 22.47
CA TYR A 436 4.67 -5.93 22.98
C TYR A 436 5.52 -6.45 21.82
N GLN A 437 6.77 -5.98 21.73
CA GLN A 437 7.72 -6.35 20.69
C GLN A 437 8.93 -7.07 21.29
N GLY A 438 9.65 -7.84 20.47
CA GLY A 438 10.80 -8.63 20.95
C GLY A 438 10.41 -9.74 21.93
N TRP A 439 9.17 -10.19 21.94
CA TRP A 439 8.71 -11.25 22.87
C TRP A 439 9.20 -12.65 22.47
N GLN A 440 9.67 -12.81 21.24
CA GLN A 440 10.17 -14.06 20.68
C GLN A 440 11.68 -14.23 20.86
N ASN A 441 12.12 -15.48 20.82
CA ASN A 441 13.55 -15.80 20.87
C ASN A 441 14.21 -15.49 19.52
N SER A 442 14.87 -14.33 19.39
CA SER A 442 15.29 -13.70 18.09
C SER A 442 14.15 -12.93 17.43
N GLY A 443 13.60 -11.98 18.19
CA GLY A 443 12.27 -11.39 18.04
C GLY A 443 12.12 -10.19 17.13
N ARG A 444 12.69 -10.24 15.93
CA ARG A 444 12.26 -9.41 14.80
C ARG A 444 11.69 -10.32 13.70
N TYR A 445 11.97 -10.02 12.43
CA TYR A 445 11.67 -10.88 11.31
C TYR A 445 12.61 -12.10 11.24
N ASP A 446 13.59 -12.27 12.13
CA ASP A 446 14.66 -13.26 11.94
C ASP A 446 14.17 -14.72 11.90
N THR A 447 13.33 -15.11 12.85
CA THR A 447 12.84 -16.48 12.99
C THR A 447 11.37 -16.60 12.61
N ASP A 448 10.85 -17.82 12.50
CA ASP A 448 9.43 -18.22 12.49
C ASP A 448 9.07 -19.06 13.73
N GLU A 449 10.04 -19.48 14.54
CA GLU A 449 9.85 -20.18 15.82
C GLU A 449 9.49 -19.19 16.93
N ARG A 450 8.22 -18.77 16.97
CA ARG A 450 7.72 -17.75 17.91
C ARG A 450 7.75 -18.18 19.38
N PHE A 451 7.51 -19.47 19.62
CA PHE A 451 7.25 -20.00 20.96
C PHE A 451 8.32 -20.98 21.41
N PRO A 452 8.54 -21.12 22.74
CA PRO A 452 7.86 -20.40 23.83
C PRO A 452 8.24 -18.92 23.88
N VAL A 453 7.38 -18.09 24.52
CA VAL A 453 7.75 -16.71 24.87
C VAL A 453 9.04 -16.76 25.70
N VAL A 454 9.94 -15.80 25.45
CA VAL A 454 11.28 -15.79 26.05
C VAL A 454 11.21 -15.76 27.58
N SER A 455 12.01 -16.61 28.23
CA SER A 455 11.96 -16.79 29.69
C SER A 455 12.47 -15.57 30.46
N GLU A 456 13.41 -14.83 29.87
CA GLU A 456 14.09 -13.66 30.41
C GLU A 456 13.13 -12.48 30.65
N ILE A 457 12.01 -12.43 29.91
CA ILE A 457 10.94 -11.44 30.12
C ILE A 457 9.74 -11.99 30.89
N GLY A 458 9.76 -13.28 31.28
CA GLY A 458 8.74 -13.94 32.09
C GLY A 458 8.09 -15.18 31.45
N GLY A 459 8.37 -15.47 30.19
CA GLY A 459 7.82 -16.62 29.45
C GLY A 459 6.29 -16.62 29.31
N ASN A 460 5.72 -17.75 28.86
CA ASN A 460 4.29 -17.89 28.62
C ASN A 460 3.44 -17.54 29.85
N GLU A 461 3.88 -17.96 31.04
CA GLU A 461 3.18 -17.68 32.29
C GLU A 461 3.24 -16.19 32.67
N GLY A 462 4.38 -15.53 32.42
CA GLY A 462 4.51 -14.08 32.61
C GLY A 462 3.61 -13.30 31.66
N ALA A 463 3.62 -13.66 30.36
CA ALA A 463 2.75 -13.06 29.35
C ALA A 463 1.28 -13.20 29.74
N LYS A 464 0.84 -14.40 30.13
CA LYS A 464 -0.54 -14.66 30.54
C LYS A 464 -0.98 -13.85 31.76
N ARG A 465 -0.10 -13.71 32.77
CA ARG A 465 -0.38 -12.86 33.94
C ARG A 465 -0.50 -11.39 33.57
N PHE A 466 0.41 -10.89 32.74
CA PHE A 466 0.38 -9.51 32.26
C PHE A 466 -0.89 -9.22 31.48
N ILE A 467 -1.24 -10.05 30.50
CA ILE A 467 -2.45 -9.93 29.71
C ILE A 467 -3.69 -9.91 30.61
N GLN A 468 -3.79 -10.85 31.55
CA GLN A 468 -4.91 -10.88 32.51
C GLN A 468 -4.98 -9.59 33.34
N SER A 469 -3.84 -9.10 33.84
CA SER A 469 -3.79 -7.85 34.60
C SER A 469 -4.22 -6.64 33.76
N MET A 470 -3.80 -6.57 32.50
CA MET A 470 -4.21 -5.52 31.58
C MET A 470 -5.72 -5.59 31.28
N HIS A 471 -6.27 -6.79 31.10
CA HIS A 471 -7.72 -7.00 30.94
C HIS A 471 -8.51 -6.56 32.17
N GLU A 472 -8.04 -6.87 33.39
CA GLU A 472 -8.65 -6.41 34.64
C GLU A 472 -8.66 -4.88 34.76
N LYS A 473 -7.68 -4.21 34.14
CA LYS A 473 -7.56 -2.75 34.03
C LYS A 473 -8.30 -2.16 32.83
N GLY A 474 -8.88 -3.00 31.95
CA GLY A 474 -9.66 -2.58 30.79
C GLY A 474 -8.84 -2.26 29.53
N PHE A 475 -7.58 -2.70 29.46
CA PHE A 475 -6.72 -2.51 28.29
C PHE A 475 -6.61 -3.76 27.44
N THR A 476 -6.45 -3.56 26.13
CA THR A 476 -6.13 -4.63 25.18
C THR A 476 -4.62 -4.72 24.96
N VAL A 477 -4.15 -5.95 24.73
CA VAL A 477 -2.73 -6.27 24.54
C VAL A 477 -2.55 -6.95 23.19
N TYR A 478 -1.71 -6.33 22.36
CA TYR A 478 -1.29 -6.85 21.07
C TYR A 478 0.17 -7.32 21.12
N PHE A 479 0.48 -8.37 20.39
CA PHE A 479 1.86 -8.82 20.22
C PHE A 479 2.31 -8.47 18.79
N GLU A 480 3.51 -7.91 18.66
CA GLU A 480 4.06 -7.56 17.34
C GLU A 480 4.60 -8.80 16.63
N ASP A 481 4.33 -8.90 15.33
CA ASP A 481 4.83 -9.98 14.48
C ASP A 481 5.15 -9.50 13.05
N TYR A 482 5.88 -10.33 12.32
CA TYR A 482 6.39 -10.12 10.98
C TYR A 482 5.90 -11.25 10.06
N ALA A 483 5.21 -10.91 8.97
CA ALA A 483 4.61 -11.82 8.00
C ALA A 483 5.21 -11.72 6.58
N ALA A 484 6.42 -11.16 6.42
CA ALA A 484 7.13 -11.17 5.13
C ALA A 484 8.57 -11.69 5.22
N TRP A 485 9.46 -11.00 5.93
CA TRP A 485 10.90 -11.25 5.88
C TRP A 485 11.34 -12.36 6.83
N ARG A 486 12.40 -13.12 6.47
CA ARG A 486 13.04 -14.12 7.33
C ARG A 486 14.55 -14.14 7.18
N ASN A 487 15.25 -14.54 8.24
CA ASN A 487 16.69 -14.77 8.22
C ASN A 487 16.98 -16.24 7.98
N SER A 488 17.70 -16.55 6.90
CA SER A 488 17.96 -17.93 6.47
C SER A 488 18.74 -18.78 7.47
N SER A 489 19.36 -18.17 8.47
CA SER A 489 20.13 -18.87 9.51
C SER A 489 19.36 -19.06 10.83
N ALA A 490 18.20 -18.41 10.98
CA ALA A 490 17.39 -18.41 12.20
C ALA A 490 15.93 -18.85 11.96
N SER A 491 15.58 -19.17 10.72
CA SER A 491 14.24 -19.59 10.30
C SER A 491 14.21 -21.05 9.86
N SER A 492 13.09 -21.73 10.07
CA SER A 492 12.80 -23.08 9.60
C SER A 492 12.50 -23.12 8.09
N PHE A 493 12.01 -22.01 7.53
CA PHE A 493 11.82 -21.85 6.08
C PHE A 493 13.14 -21.99 5.31
N ASP A 494 13.12 -22.82 4.26
CA ASP A 494 14.25 -22.96 3.34
C ASP A 494 14.16 -21.90 2.25
N ILE A 495 15.20 -21.07 2.17
CA ILE A 495 15.29 -19.98 1.19
C ILE A 495 15.02 -20.44 -0.25
N LYS A 496 15.45 -21.65 -0.64
CA LYS A 496 15.31 -22.12 -2.03
C LYS A 496 13.90 -22.63 -2.34
N SER A 497 13.23 -23.28 -1.40
CA SER A 497 11.87 -23.79 -1.61
C SER A 497 10.79 -22.81 -1.23
N ASP A 498 11.04 -21.94 -0.25
CA ASP A 498 10.04 -21.12 0.42
C ASP A 498 10.21 -19.63 0.15
N GLY A 499 11.38 -19.20 -0.34
CA GLY A 499 11.61 -17.82 -0.73
C GLY A 499 10.99 -17.46 -2.07
N ILE A 500 10.55 -16.20 -2.21
CA ILE A 500 10.02 -15.68 -3.47
C ILE A 500 11.10 -15.60 -4.55
N ARG A 501 10.65 -15.63 -5.81
CA ARG A 501 11.54 -15.59 -6.98
C ARG A 501 11.29 -14.38 -7.84
N SER A 502 12.37 -13.83 -8.37
CA SER A 502 12.35 -12.84 -9.44
C SER A 502 11.87 -13.43 -10.76
N ILE A 503 11.59 -12.55 -11.73
CA ILE A 503 11.15 -12.95 -13.08
C ILE A 503 12.15 -13.87 -13.80
N ASP A 504 13.45 -13.81 -13.48
CA ASP A 504 14.45 -14.78 -13.99
C ASP A 504 14.56 -16.08 -13.19
N SER A 505 13.58 -16.35 -12.32
CA SER A 505 13.46 -17.49 -11.42
C SER A 505 14.55 -17.57 -10.34
N THR A 506 15.35 -16.50 -10.16
CA THR A 506 16.32 -16.39 -9.09
C THR A 506 15.60 -16.18 -7.77
N VAL A 507 15.98 -16.95 -6.75
CA VAL A 507 15.50 -16.73 -5.38
C VAL A 507 16.00 -15.39 -4.88
N LEU A 508 15.09 -14.53 -4.39
CA LEU A 508 15.46 -13.25 -3.82
C LEU A 508 16.09 -13.46 -2.45
N GLN A 509 17.30 -12.93 -2.31
CA GLN A 509 18.05 -12.99 -1.07
C GLN A 509 18.90 -11.74 -0.91
N PHE A 510 18.99 -11.24 0.31
CA PHE A 510 19.67 -10.00 0.64
C PHE A 510 20.77 -10.32 1.66
N LYS A 511 22.01 -10.23 1.20
CA LYS A 511 23.17 -10.49 2.04
C LYS A 511 23.49 -9.24 2.83
N GLN A 512 23.33 -9.32 4.14
CA GLN A 512 23.67 -8.24 5.03
C GLN A 512 25.14 -8.37 5.46
N GLY A 513 25.88 -7.25 5.34
CA GLY A 513 27.27 -7.15 5.77
C GLY A 513 27.41 -6.90 7.27
N GLY A 514 28.64 -6.69 7.74
CA GLY A 514 28.92 -6.38 9.14
C GLY A 514 29.73 -7.45 9.86
N ILE A 515 29.78 -7.37 11.20
CA ILE A 515 30.61 -8.26 12.04
C ILE A 515 30.12 -9.72 11.94
N ARG A 516 28.83 -9.94 11.72
CA ARG A 516 28.25 -11.24 11.39
C ARG A 516 27.37 -11.12 10.14
N PRO A 517 27.84 -11.59 8.99
CA PRO A 517 27.01 -11.58 7.79
C PRO A 517 25.88 -12.58 7.93
N TYR A 518 24.68 -12.18 7.51
CA TYR A 518 23.51 -13.04 7.45
C TYR A 518 22.79 -12.83 6.11
N THR A 519 21.80 -13.67 5.82
CA THR A 519 21.04 -13.60 4.57
C THR A 519 19.56 -13.53 4.91
N GLU A 520 18.93 -12.44 4.48
CA GLU A 520 17.49 -12.24 4.56
C GLU A 520 16.84 -12.69 3.26
N PHE A 521 15.59 -13.13 3.35
CA PHE A 521 14.75 -13.42 2.19
C PHE A 521 13.29 -13.17 2.55
N ILE A 522 12.46 -13.03 1.53
CA ILE A 522 11.02 -12.86 1.69
C ILE A 522 10.36 -14.24 1.48
N VAL A 523 9.53 -14.66 2.42
CA VAL A 523 8.83 -15.95 2.34
C VAL A 523 7.62 -15.82 1.41
N ASN A 524 7.33 -16.90 0.67
CA ASN A 524 6.12 -17.00 -0.14
C ASN A 524 4.86 -16.69 0.72
N PRO A 525 3.99 -15.75 0.29
CA PRO A 525 2.84 -15.29 1.07
C PRO A 525 1.88 -16.40 1.50
N ILE A 526 1.68 -17.44 0.68
CA ILE A 526 0.83 -18.56 1.08
C ILE A 526 1.47 -19.31 2.26
N LYS A 527 2.76 -19.60 2.18
CA LYS A 527 3.48 -20.36 3.21
C LYS A 527 3.53 -19.61 4.54
N ILE A 528 3.79 -18.31 4.51
CA ILE A 528 3.86 -17.49 5.73
C ILE A 528 2.48 -17.34 6.38
N VAL A 529 1.42 -17.17 5.59
CA VAL A 529 0.02 -17.14 6.09
C VAL A 529 -0.36 -18.47 6.73
N GLN A 530 0.05 -19.60 6.16
CA GLN A 530 -0.18 -20.92 6.75
C GLN A 530 0.54 -21.07 8.10
N ALA A 531 1.80 -20.63 8.20
CA ALA A 531 2.59 -20.72 9.42
C ALA A 531 2.04 -19.83 10.55
N GLN A 532 1.43 -18.68 10.20
CA GLN A 532 0.79 -17.80 11.17
C GLN A 532 -0.35 -18.46 11.96
N LYS A 533 -0.97 -19.52 11.43
CA LYS A 533 -2.04 -20.22 12.15
C LYS A 533 -1.57 -20.76 13.50
N GLU A 534 -0.39 -21.37 13.56
CA GLU A 534 0.14 -21.94 14.81
C GLU A 534 0.52 -20.85 15.82
N VAL A 535 0.97 -19.70 15.33
CA VAL A 535 1.26 -18.52 16.14
C VAL A 535 -0.03 -17.98 16.76
N ILE A 536 -1.05 -17.78 15.93
CA ILE A 536 -2.38 -17.30 16.35
C ILE A 536 -3.01 -18.25 17.38
N ASP A 537 -2.98 -19.57 17.14
CA ASP A 537 -3.53 -20.55 18.07
C ASP A 537 -2.84 -20.47 19.45
N GLN A 538 -1.52 -20.33 19.49
CA GLN A 538 -0.77 -20.22 20.75
C GLN A 538 -0.96 -18.87 21.45
N LEU A 539 -1.04 -17.76 20.72
CA LEU A 539 -1.37 -16.44 21.29
C LEU A 539 -2.77 -16.43 21.89
N LYS A 540 -3.72 -17.13 21.26
CA LYS A 540 -5.08 -17.33 21.79
C LYS A 540 -5.07 -18.06 23.14
N GLU A 541 -4.19 -19.04 23.34
CA GLU A 541 -4.05 -19.74 24.62
C GLU A 541 -3.49 -18.85 25.75
N LEU A 542 -2.69 -17.84 25.38
CA LEU A 542 -2.20 -16.81 26.31
C LEU A 542 -3.24 -15.73 26.62
N GLY A 543 -4.27 -15.59 25.78
CA GLY A 543 -5.33 -14.59 25.93
C GLY A 543 -5.03 -13.26 25.24
N VAL A 544 -4.08 -13.22 24.30
CA VAL A 544 -3.73 -12.01 23.54
C VAL A 544 -4.93 -11.53 22.71
N ASP A 545 -5.17 -10.22 22.66
CA ASP A 545 -6.32 -9.63 21.95
C ASP A 545 -6.08 -9.52 20.44
N GLY A 546 -4.83 -9.49 19.99
CA GLY A 546 -4.51 -9.41 18.58
C GLY A 546 -3.02 -9.43 18.23
N ILE A 547 -2.75 -9.42 16.92
CA ILE A 547 -1.40 -9.27 16.37
C ILE A 547 -1.27 -7.92 15.70
N HIS A 548 -0.14 -7.26 15.92
CA HIS A 548 0.25 -6.07 15.19
C HIS A 548 1.34 -6.46 14.17
N TYR A 549 0.99 -6.49 12.89
CA TYR A 549 1.91 -6.86 11.82
C TYR A 549 2.79 -5.66 11.42
N ILE A 550 4.11 -5.80 11.57
CA ILE A 550 5.11 -4.75 11.32
C ILE A 550 5.71 -4.83 9.91
N ASP A 551 5.62 -5.98 9.24
CA ASP A 551 5.94 -6.14 7.82
C ASP A 551 4.91 -7.02 7.10
N GLY A 552 4.77 -6.81 5.79
CA GLY A 552 3.89 -7.57 4.92
C GLY A 552 2.49 -6.94 4.84
N PRO A 553 1.48 -7.45 5.58
CA PRO A 553 0.14 -6.86 5.57
C PRO A 553 0.19 -5.36 5.91
N GLY A 554 -0.32 -4.54 4.99
CA GLY A 554 -0.45 -3.09 5.16
C GLY A 554 0.72 -2.23 4.68
N ASP A 555 1.90 -2.78 4.36
CA ASP A 555 3.04 -1.97 3.92
C ASP A 555 3.89 -2.58 2.78
N GLU A 556 3.83 -3.89 2.53
CA GLU A 556 4.64 -4.52 1.50
C GLU A 556 3.83 -5.47 0.60
N LEU A 557 4.01 -5.33 -0.72
CA LEU A 557 3.42 -6.23 -1.70
C LEU A 557 4.42 -6.58 -2.80
N PHE A 558 4.64 -7.87 -2.99
CA PHE A 558 5.59 -8.43 -3.95
C PHE A 558 4.95 -9.55 -4.76
N SER A 559 5.49 -9.81 -5.95
CA SER A 559 5.17 -10.99 -6.75
C SER A 559 6.10 -12.16 -6.43
N ASP A 560 5.67 -13.37 -6.78
CA ASP A 560 6.48 -14.58 -6.76
C ASP A 560 6.41 -15.26 -8.12
N HIS A 561 7.54 -15.36 -8.81
CA HIS A 561 7.65 -16.03 -10.11
C HIS A 561 8.09 -17.50 -9.99
N ASN A 562 7.75 -18.15 -8.88
CA ASN A 562 7.86 -19.59 -8.73
C ASN A 562 6.91 -20.31 -9.70
N GLU A 563 7.46 -21.19 -10.54
CA GLU A 563 6.69 -21.92 -11.56
C GLU A 563 5.63 -22.85 -10.94
N ASP A 564 5.87 -23.36 -9.73
CA ASP A 564 4.96 -24.28 -9.04
C ASP A 564 3.84 -23.58 -8.28
N ALA A 565 4.02 -22.30 -7.93
CA ALA A 565 3.08 -21.51 -7.13
C ALA A 565 3.27 -20.00 -7.39
N PRO A 566 2.97 -19.53 -8.62
CA PRO A 566 3.17 -18.12 -8.96
C PRO A 566 2.16 -17.23 -8.23
N LEU A 567 2.59 -16.04 -7.86
CA LEU A 567 1.76 -15.04 -7.21
C LEU A 567 2.02 -13.67 -7.82
N THR A 568 0.94 -12.95 -8.08
CA THR A 568 0.94 -11.52 -8.37
C THR A 568 0.77 -10.72 -7.09
N ARG A 569 1.12 -9.42 -7.13
CA ARG A 569 0.90 -8.51 -5.99
C ARG A 569 -0.56 -8.45 -5.53
N LYS A 570 -1.53 -8.61 -6.46
CA LYS A 570 -2.97 -8.70 -6.14
C LYS A 570 -3.28 -9.95 -5.32
N GLU A 571 -2.69 -11.09 -5.67
CA GLU A 571 -2.87 -12.33 -4.92
C GLU A 571 -2.16 -12.29 -3.56
N THR A 572 -0.99 -11.67 -3.46
CA THR A 572 -0.32 -11.40 -2.18
C THR A 572 -1.22 -10.58 -1.25
N ALA A 573 -1.79 -9.46 -1.74
CA ALA A 573 -2.73 -8.65 -0.98
C ALA A 573 -3.94 -9.46 -0.50
N TYR A 574 -4.53 -10.28 -1.38
CA TYR A 574 -5.64 -11.17 -1.02
C TYR A 574 -5.31 -12.12 0.14
N TYR A 575 -4.13 -12.75 0.14
CA TYR A 575 -3.74 -13.65 1.24
C TYR A 575 -3.43 -12.89 2.54
N TYR A 576 -2.93 -11.66 2.45
CA TYR A 576 -2.75 -10.79 3.61
C TYR A 576 -4.07 -10.28 4.19
N GLU A 577 -5.03 -9.86 3.38
CA GLU A 577 -6.41 -9.53 3.81
C GLU A 577 -7.02 -10.73 4.56
N ALA A 578 -6.90 -11.93 3.99
CA ALA A 578 -7.42 -13.15 4.60
C ALA A 578 -6.72 -13.52 5.92
N LEU A 579 -5.41 -13.24 6.06
CA LEU A 579 -4.68 -13.41 7.32
C LEU A 579 -5.17 -12.42 8.39
N LEU A 580 -5.37 -11.15 8.02
CA LEU A 580 -5.86 -10.12 8.92
C LEU A 580 -7.27 -10.46 9.42
N ASP A 581 -8.17 -10.88 8.53
CA ASP A 581 -9.52 -11.36 8.90
C ASP A 581 -9.47 -12.58 9.82
N TYR A 582 -8.61 -13.55 9.52
CA TYR A 582 -8.43 -14.74 10.35
C TYR A 582 -7.92 -14.36 11.75
N THR A 583 -6.94 -13.45 11.83
CA THR A 583 -6.39 -12.94 13.09
C THR A 583 -7.47 -12.27 13.94
N ARG A 584 -8.25 -11.35 13.35
CA ARG A 584 -9.36 -10.68 14.04
C ARG A 584 -10.42 -11.65 14.52
N LYS A 585 -10.76 -12.65 13.71
CA LYS A 585 -11.73 -13.68 14.07
C LYS A 585 -11.27 -14.54 15.25
N GLU A 586 -9.99 -14.92 15.29
CA GLU A 586 -9.49 -15.86 16.29
C GLU A 586 -9.00 -15.22 17.58
N LEU A 587 -8.47 -13.98 17.54
CA LEU A 587 -7.92 -13.25 18.69
C LEU A 587 -8.81 -12.08 19.15
N GLY A 588 -9.41 -11.34 18.22
CA GLY A 588 -10.23 -10.17 18.50
C GLY A 588 -9.82 -8.94 17.70
N GLY A 589 -8.54 -8.80 17.37
CA GLY A 589 -8.04 -7.67 16.61
C GLY A 589 -6.77 -7.89 15.80
N ALA A 590 -6.52 -6.98 14.85
CA ALA A 590 -5.29 -6.91 14.07
C ALA A 590 -4.87 -5.44 13.84
N GLY A 591 -3.57 -5.19 13.82
CA GLY A 591 -3.00 -3.91 13.42
C GLY A 591 -1.98 -4.07 12.31
N VAL A 592 -1.70 -2.99 11.59
CA VAL A 592 -0.67 -2.95 10.54
C VAL A 592 0.17 -1.68 10.61
N TYR A 593 1.39 -1.76 10.11
CA TYR A 593 2.23 -0.60 9.83
C TYR A 593 1.84 0.07 8.50
N LYS A 594 1.89 1.41 8.42
CA LYS A 594 1.57 2.29 7.27
C LYS A 594 0.14 2.22 6.73
N GLY A 595 -0.51 1.06 6.70
CA GLY A 595 -1.91 0.88 6.36
C GLY A 595 -2.23 1.26 4.92
N PHE A 596 -1.73 0.49 3.95
CA PHE A 596 -2.18 0.58 2.56
C PHE A 596 -3.68 0.33 2.46
N SER A 597 -4.36 1.05 1.57
CA SER A 597 -5.83 1.13 1.54
C SER A 597 -6.56 -0.21 1.42
N TYR A 598 -5.91 -1.25 0.88
CA TYR A 598 -6.47 -2.60 0.79
C TYR A 598 -6.68 -3.23 2.18
N SER A 599 -5.84 -2.89 3.16
CA SER A 599 -5.85 -3.47 4.50
C SER A 599 -6.88 -2.84 5.46
N LEU A 600 -7.40 -1.66 5.14
CA LEU A 600 -8.11 -0.79 6.09
C LEU A 600 -9.38 -1.41 6.72
N GLN A 601 -10.17 -2.17 5.96
CA GLN A 601 -11.36 -2.87 6.49
C GLN A 601 -11.01 -4.07 7.39
N HIS A 602 -9.76 -4.54 7.32
CA HIS A 602 -9.29 -5.76 7.95
C HIS A 602 -8.48 -5.50 9.23
N VAL A 603 -8.43 -4.27 9.72
CA VAL A 603 -7.60 -3.86 10.87
C VAL A 603 -8.37 -2.96 11.84
N ASP A 604 -7.91 -2.92 13.08
CA ASP A 604 -8.47 -2.09 14.16
C ASP A 604 -7.61 -0.85 14.43
N PHE A 605 -6.38 -0.81 13.92
CA PHE A 605 -5.53 0.37 13.93
C PHE A 605 -4.41 0.31 12.88
N VAL A 606 -3.89 1.48 12.56
CA VAL A 606 -2.72 1.67 11.69
C VAL A 606 -1.62 2.41 12.46
N GLN A 607 -0.49 1.76 12.68
CA GLN A 607 0.68 2.43 13.23
C GLN A 607 1.43 3.18 12.12
N SER A 608 1.82 4.42 12.40
CA SER A 608 2.57 5.29 11.50
C SER A 608 1.92 5.43 10.12
N LEU A 609 0.63 5.79 10.10
CA LEU A 609 -0.05 6.23 8.87
C LEU A 609 0.83 7.28 8.17
N PRO A 610 1.01 7.24 6.84
CA PRO A 610 1.89 8.16 6.14
C PRO A 610 1.67 9.62 6.59
N TYR A 611 2.69 10.20 7.24
CA TYR A 611 2.62 11.51 7.93
C TYR A 611 3.71 12.48 7.47
N ASP A 612 4.66 11.99 6.66
CA ASP A 612 5.71 12.77 6.02
C ASP A 612 5.66 12.53 4.52
N TRP A 613 6.49 13.22 3.75
CA TRP A 613 6.50 13.24 2.29
C TRP A 613 7.88 12.85 1.76
N SER A 614 7.99 12.58 0.46
CA SER A 614 9.23 12.15 -0.19
C SER A 614 10.28 13.27 -0.35
N TYR A 615 9.96 14.51 0.04
CA TYR A 615 10.79 15.71 -0.17
C TYR A 615 11.17 15.95 -1.64
N ASP A 616 10.34 15.47 -2.57
CA ASP A 616 10.54 15.73 -3.99
C ASP A 616 10.35 17.20 -4.32
N MET A 617 11.31 17.77 -5.05
CA MET A 617 11.26 19.18 -5.49
C MET A 617 10.05 19.52 -6.40
N ILE A 618 9.31 18.51 -6.87
CA ILE A 618 8.08 18.70 -7.64
C ILE A 618 6.87 18.99 -6.74
N ILE A 619 6.88 18.54 -5.49
CA ILE A 619 5.78 18.74 -4.55
C ILE A 619 6.00 20.08 -3.86
N ASP A 620 4.96 20.92 -3.81
CA ASP A 620 5.05 22.26 -3.24
C ASP A 620 4.49 22.35 -1.82
N GLU A 621 3.48 21.53 -1.53
CA GLU A 621 2.75 21.56 -0.27
C GLU A 621 2.24 20.17 0.08
N MET A 622 2.43 19.79 1.34
CA MET A 622 1.91 18.55 1.90
C MET A 622 0.57 18.84 2.57
N VAL A 623 -0.41 17.95 2.40
CA VAL A 623 -1.77 18.10 2.95
C VAL A 623 -2.22 16.79 3.61
N PRO A 624 -3.11 16.84 4.62
CA PRO A 624 -3.62 15.65 5.30
C PRO A 624 -4.69 14.89 4.49
N PHE A 625 -4.46 14.62 3.21
CA PHE A 625 -5.44 13.92 2.37
C PHE A 625 -5.82 12.55 2.96
N TYR A 626 -4.85 11.69 3.25
CA TYR A 626 -5.13 10.36 3.80
C TYR A 626 -5.76 10.40 5.21
N PRO A 627 -5.29 11.26 6.14
CA PRO A 627 -6.02 11.54 7.38
C PRO A 627 -7.48 11.98 7.17
N ILE A 628 -7.75 12.90 6.21
CA ILE A 628 -9.13 13.30 5.87
C ILE A 628 -9.95 12.13 5.33
N VAL A 629 -9.33 11.12 4.72
CA VAL A 629 -10.04 9.91 4.25
C VAL A 629 -10.43 9.00 5.40
N VAL A 630 -9.55 8.78 6.38
CA VAL A 630 -9.71 7.69 7.37
C VAL A 630 -10.12 8.14 8.78
N HIS A 631 -9.94 9.42 9.13
CA HIS A 631 -10.23 9.91 10.49
C HIS A 631 -11.70 9.68 10.88
N GLY A 632 -11.92 9.22 12.11
CA GLY A 632 -13.22 8.83 12.66
C GLY A 632 -13.64 7.40 12.34
N MET A 633 -12.91 6.68 11.47
CA MET A 633 -13.22 5.30 11.07
C MET A 633 -12.15 4.31 11.52
N ILE A 634 -10.88 4.73 11.52
CA ILE A 634 -9.73 3.89 11.87
C ILE A 634 -8.84 4.69 12.81
N GLU A 635 -8.39 4.06 13.89
CA GLU A 635 -7.39 4.66 14.79
C GLU A 635 -6.01 4.59 14.14
N TYR A 636 -5.25 5.68 14.22
CA TYR A 636 -3.90 5.69 13.69
C TYR A 636 -2.95 6.61 14.44
N THR A 637 -1.66 6.28 14.33
CA THR A 637 -0.56 7.08 14.88
C THR A 637 0.21 7.78 13.76
N ALA A 638 0.94 8.84 14.12
CA ALA A 638 2.10 9.30 13.35
C ALA A 638 3.35 8.46 13.74
N ALA A 639 4.56 8.94 13.45
CA ALA A 639 5.77 8.31 13.98
C ALA A 639 5.83 8.30 15.52
N PRO A 640 6.56 7.32 16.10
CA PRO A 640 6.83 7.30 17.54
C PRO A 640 7.44 8.62 18.00
N ALA A 641 6.88 9.17 19.08
CA ALA A 641 7.21 10.50 19.58
C ALA A 641 8.68 10.62 19.99
N ASN A 642 9.25 9.53 20.48
CA ASN A 642 10.65 9.40 20.89
C ASN A 642 11.64 9.23 19.73
N GLU A 643 11.16 9.16 18.49
CA GLU A 643 11.98 9.05 17.26
C GLU A 643 11.83 10.26 16.31
N ARG A 644 11.08 11.29 16.71
CA ARG A 644 10.86 12.49 15.89
C ARG A 644 12.16 13.23 15.59
N ASN A 645 12.34 13.68 14.35
CA ASN A 645 13.53 14.43 13.93
C ASN A 645 13.44 15.91 14.35
N VAL A 646 12.28 16.52 14.13
CA VAL A 646 11.95 17.91 14.52
C VAL A 646 10.75 17.88 15.45
N TYR A 647 11.05 17.58 16.72
CA TYR A 647 10.08 17.22 17.74
C TYR A 647 8.79 18.05 17.76
N ASP A 648 8.89 19.37 17.97
CA ASP A 648 7.71 20.23 18.14
C ASP A 648 6.87 20.33 16.85
N LYS A 649 7.51 20.32 15.68
CA LYS A 649 6.79 20.37 14.40
C LYS A 649 6.06 19.07 14.11
N GLU A 650 6.71 17.94 14.39
CA GLU A 650 6.10 16.62 14.16
C GLU A 650 4.99 16.33 15.17
N LEU A 651 5.11 16.80 16.42
CA LEU A 651 4.01 16.81 17.39
C LEU A 651 2.81 17.60 16.87
N LEU A 652 3.04 18.85 16.45
CA LEU A 652 1.96 19.71 15.95
C LEU A 652 1.32 19.16 14.69
N ARG A 653 2.09 18.50 13.82
CA ARG A 653 1.55 17.82 12.64
C ARG A 653 0.67 16.63 13.02
N ALA A 654 1.10 15.81 13.99
CA ALA A 654 0.27 14.71 14.48
C ALA A 654 -1.07 15.22 15.05
N ILE A 655 -1.06 16.38 15.74
CA ILE A 655 -2.25 17.07 16.24
C ILE A 655 -3.12 17.60 15.09
N GLU A 656 -2.52 18.31 14.13
CA GLU A 656 -3.22 18.84 12.93
C GLU A 656 -3.94 17.72 12.17
N TYR A 657 -3.27 16.57 12.04
CA TYR A 657 -3.77 15.45 11.25
C TYR A 657 -4.72 14.54 12.05
N GLY A 658 -4.90 14.79 13.36
CA GLY A 658 -5.79 13.99 14.21
C GLY A 658 -5.27 12.59 14.53
N ALA A 659 -3.95 12.38 14.50
CA ALA A 659 -3.34 11.13 14.95
C ALA A 659 -3.37 11.02 16.49
N ILE A 660 -3.21 9.80 17.00
CA ILE A 660 -3.05 9.56 18.44
C ILE A 660 -1.55 9.54 18.84
N PRO A 661 -1.20 9.81 20.11
CA PRO A 661 0.18 9.72 20.56
C PRO A 661 0.68 8.28 20.56
N PHE A 662 1.96 8.11 20.23
CA PHE A 662 2.63 6.80 20.18
C PHE A 662 4.04 6.89 20.74
N PHE A 663 4.41 5.96 21.62
CA PHE A 663 5.76 5.81 22.16
C PHE A 663 6.22 4.35 22.14
N GLY A 664 7.47 4.12 21.71
CA GLY A 664 8.16 2.84 21.90
C GLY A 664 9.03 2.89 23.17
N LEU A 665 8.83 2.00 24.13
CA LEU A 665 9.38 2.11 25.48
C LEU A 665 10.22 0.90 25.89
N THR A 666 11.29 1.19 26.64
CA THR A 666 12.06 0.23 27.43
C THR A 666 12.04 0.61 28.90
N TYR A 667 12.04 -0.37 29.80
CA TYR A 667 12.26 -0.10 31.22
C TYR A 667 13.73 0.18 31.51
N GLU A 668 14.62 -0.66 30.98
CA GLU A 668 16.06 -0.49 31.10
C GLU A 668 16.59 0.61 30.15
N GLU A 669 17.78 1.12 30.46
CA GLU A 669 18.52 2.02 29.57
C GLU A 669 18.72 1.34 28.20
N ASN A 670 18.45 2.08 27.11
CA ASN A 670 18.61 1.61 25.72
C ASN A 670 19.99 0.99 25.40
N ARG A 671 21.01 1.25 26.22
CA ARG A 671 22.34 0.65 26.11
C ARG A 671 22.31 -0.87 26.14
N VAL A 672 21.33 -1.49 26.80
CA VAL A 672 21.18 -2.96 26.79
C VAL A 672 20.92 -3.51 25.39
N LEU A 673 20.30 -2.72 24.50
CA LEU A 673 20.02 -3.09 23.11
C LEU A 673 21.27 -3.01 22.21
N LYS A 674 22.38 -2.50 22.73
CA LYS A 674 23.63 -2.45 21.99
C LYS A 674 24.04 -3.87 21.61
N ASP A 675 24.40 -4.05 20.33
CA ASP A 675 24.80 -5.33 19.74
C ASP A 675 23.67 -6.37 19.60
N THR A 676 22.41 -5.97 19.83
CA THR A 676 21.20 -6.76 19.51
C THR A 676 20.63 -6.40 18.14
N ASP A 677 19.65 -7.17 17.68
CA ASP A 677 18.80 -6.90 16.51
C ASP A 677 17.96 -5.61 16.61
N TYR A 678 17.88 -5.01 17.80
CA TYR A 678 17.20 -3.74 18.07
C TYR A 678 18.12 -2.53 18.25
N VAL A 679 19.38 -2.62 17.80
CA VAL A 679 20.40 -1.57 17.93
C VAL A 679 20.00 -0.19 17.35
N PHE A 680 19.01 -0.14 16.46
CA PHE A 680 18.49 1.10 15.88
C PHE A 680 17.59 1.90 16.82
N ILE A 681 17.15 1.32 17.95
CA ILE A 681 16.37 2.01 18.97
C ILE A 681 17.33 2.69 19.94
N PHE A 682 17.48 4.00 19.78
CA PHE A 682 18.43 4.82 20.54
C PHE A 682 17.75 5.78 21.53
N SER A 683 16.43 5.72 21.69
CA SER A 683 15.68 6.61 22.58
C SER A 683 14.38 5.95 22.99
N SER A 684 14.35 5.25 24.13
CA SER A 684 13.19 4.45 24.56
C SER A 684 12.99 4.33 26.07
N GLU A 685 13.97 4.73 26.89
CA GLU A 685 13.90 4.54 28.34
C GLU A 685 12.72 5.31 28.96
N TYR A 686 11.81 4.59 29.62
CA TYR A 686 10.58 5.14 30.19
C TYR A 686 10.87 6.26 31.20
N ASP A 687 11.87 6.08 32.07
CA ASP A 687 12.21 7.05 33.10
C ASP A 687 12.63 8.42 32.54
N ILE A 688 13.19 8.43 31.33
CA ILE A 688 13.54 9.64 30.58
C ILE A 688 12.30 10.27 29.93
N TRP A 689 11.38 9.44 29.42
CA TRP A 689 10.25 9.89 28.61
C TRP A 689 8.96 10.17 29.40
N LYS A 690 8.82 9.69 30.64
CA LYS A 690 7.56 9.72 31.41
C LYS A 690 6.91 11.10 31.51
N ASP A 691 7.67 12.14 31.83
CA ASP A 691 7.13 13.50 31.99
C ASP A 691 6.59 14.02 30.65
N ARG A 692 7.28 13.67 29.56
CA ARG A 692 6.88 14.06 28.21
C ARG A 692 5.67 13.28 27.71
N ILE A 693 5.56 11.99 28.05
CA ILE A 693 4.36 11.18 27.77
C ILE A 693 3.13 11.84 28.40
N ILE A 694 3.21 12.24 29.67
CA ILE A 694 2.09 12.89 30.38
C ILE A 694 1.76 14.24 29.74
N GLU A 695 2.77 15.04 29.39
CA GLU A 695 2.59 16.32 28.72
C GLU A 695 1.91 16.18 27.34
N GLU A 696 2.39 15.26 26.50
CA GLU A 696 1.83 15.03 25.16
C GLU A 696 0.43 14.47 25.25
N TYR A 697 0.21 13.50 26.14
CA TYR A 697 -1.11 12.95 26.38
C TYR A 697 -2.11 14.05 26.71
N GLY A 698 -1.76 14.99 27.60
CA GLY A 698 -2.60 16.15 27.93
C GLY A 698 -2.91 17.06 26.73
N LYS A 699 -2.01 17.16 25.74
CA LYS A 699 -2.25 17.92 24.50
C LYS A 699 -3.22 17.17 23.58
N PHE A 700 -2.95 15.90 23.30
CA PHE A 700 -3.83 15.07 22.46
C PHE A 700 -5.21 14.88 23.09
N ASN A 701 -5.31 14.78 24.42
CA ASN A 701 -6.58 14.58 25.10
C ASN A 701 -7.57 15.74 24.92
N GLN A 702 -7.09 16.93 24.54
CA GLN A 702 -7.97 18.05 24.14
C GLN A 702 -8.79 17.73 22.88
N LEU A 703 -8.38 16.72 22.11
CA LEU A 703 -9.03 16.24 20.89
C LEU A 703 -10.00 15.07 21.14
N ALA A 704 -10.23 14.65 22.38
CA ALA A 704 -11.07 13.49 22.70
C ALA A 704 -12.47 13.58 22.09
N SER A 705 -13.07 14.77 22.12
CA SER A 705 -14.41 14.99 21.56
C SER A 705 -14.48 14.81 20.04
N VAL A 706 -13.37 14.95 19.31
CA VAL A 706 -13.33 14.84 17.85
C VAL A 706 -12.75 13.52 17.34
N TYR A 707 -12.16 12.67 18.20
CA TYR A 707 -11.54 11.38 17.84
C TYR A 707 -12.41 10.49 16.92
N HIS A 708 -13.71 10.41 17.21
CA HIS A 708 -14.68 9.61 16.47
C HIS A 708 -15.31 10.33 15.27
N GLN A 709 -15.03 11.61 15.10
CA GLN A 709 -15.68 12.44 14.09
C GLN A 709 -14.87 12.42 12.80
N ARG A 710 -15.53 12.63 11.67
CA ARG A 710 -14.83 12.85 10.40
C ARG A 710 -14.13 14.21 10.42
N ILE A 711 -12.97 14.32 9.79
CA ILE A 711 -12.43 15.63 9.41
C ILE A 711 -13.28 16.14 8.26
N ARG A 712 -13.97 17.27 8.48
CA ARG A 712 -14.86 17.90 7.51
C ARG A 712 -14.10 18.83 6.56
N ASP A 713 -13.12 19.55 7.08
CA ASP A 713 -12.37 20.54 6.33
C ASP A 713 -10.92 20.67 6.81
N HIS A 714 -10.05 21.12 5.91
CA HIS A 714 -8.66 21.48 6.21
C HIS A 714 -8.25 22.65 5.34
N GLU A 715 -7.71 23.71 5.94
CA GLU A 715 -7.33 24.91 5.21
C GLU A 715 -6.00 25.52 5.70
N LYS A 716 -5.28 26.12 4.76
CA LYS A 716 -4.11 26.94 5.05
C LYS A 716 -4.54 28.39 5.29
N LEU A 717 -4.54 28.81 6.54
CA LEU A 717 -4.92 30.17 6.95
C LEU A 717 -3.81 31.19 6.65
N ALA A 718 -2.56 30.79 6.80
CA ALA A 718 -1.37 31.57 6.47
C ALA A 718 -0.17 30.65 6.25
N GLU A 719 0.99 31.19 5.85
CA GLU A 719 2.21 30.40 5.78
C GLU A 719 2.57 29.83 7.17
N GLY A 720 2.58 28.50 7.29
CA GLY A 720 2.81 27.81 8.57
C GLY A 720 1.63 27.85 9.55
N VAL A 721 0.42 28.23 9.12
CA VAL A 721 -0.79 28.23 9.97
C VAL A 721 -1.92 27.50 9.25
N TYR A 722 -2.42 26.43 9.87
CA TYR A 722 -3.42 25.53 9.30
C TYR A 722 -4.58 25.32 10.28
N ALA A 723 -5.75 24.98 9.75
CA ALA A 723 -6.92 24.66 10.54
C ALA A 723 -7.59 23.38 10.04
N THR A 724 -7.84 22.44 10.96
CA THR A 724 -8.60 21.21 10.73
C THR A 724 -9.96 21.36 11.40
N THR A 725 -11.05 21.22 10.64
CA THR A 725 -12.42 21.32 11.17
C THR A 725 -13.13 19.98 11.11
N TYR A 726 -13.79 19.59 12.20
CA TYR A 726 -14.51 18.33 12.35
C TYR A 726 -16.03 18.49 12.13
N GLU A 727 -16.76 17.37 12.09
CA GLU A 727 -18.20 17.34 11.76
C GLU A 727 -19.07 18.25 12.64
N ASP A 728 -18.79 18.30 13.95
CA ASP A 728 -19.51 19.17 14.88
C ASP A 728 -19.12 20.67 14.79
N GLY A 729 -18.18 21.01 13.91
CA GLY A 729 -17.65 22.36 13.73
C GLY A 729 -16.54 22.73 14.72
N THR A 730 -16.03 21.79 15.52
CA THR A 730 -14.81 21.98 16.30
C THR A 730 -13.63 22.16 15.34
N THR A 731 -12.80 23.16 15.62
CA THR A 731 -11.63 23.49 14.81
C THR A 731 -10.36 23.37 15.64
N VAL A 732 -9.36 22.71 15.09
CA VAL A 732 -8.00 22.62 15.61
C VAL A 732 -7.11 23.47 14.73
N GLN A 733 -6.67 24.62 15.25
CA GLN A 733 -5.75 25.50 14.54
C GLN A 733 -4.32 25.26 15.02
N VAL A 734 -3.39 25.05 14.10
CA VAL A 734 -1.97 24.82 14.37
C VAL A 734 -1.14 25.95 13.78
N ASP A 735 -0.26 26.55 14.59
CA ASP A 735 0.69 27.58 14.19
C ASP A 735 2.14 27.09 14.39
N TYR A 736 2.73 26.62 13.29
CA TYR A 736 4.12 26.14 13.25
C TYR A 736 5.17 27.24 13.46
N ASN A 737 4.80 28.52 13.28
CA ASN A 737 5.72 29.63 13.50
C ASN A 737 5.84 29.96 15.00
N ARG A 738 4.82 29.62 15.78
CA ARG A 738 4.75 29.86 17.23
C ARG A 738 4.84 28.60 18.09
N ASN A 739 4.93 27.43 17.46
CA ASN A 739 4.92 26.13 18.11
C ASN A 739 3.71 25.94 19.06
N GLN A 740 2.51 26.28 18.59
CA GLN A 740 1.29 26.20 19.40
C GLN A 740 0.10 25.67 18.58
N PHE A 741 -0.91 25.18 19.29
CA PHE A 741 -2.22 24.85 18.72
C PHE A 741 -3.34 25.35 19.62
N GLU A 742 -4.53 25.53 19.04
CA GLU A 742 -5.75 25.94 19.74
C GLU A 742 -6.93 25.09 19.28
N VAL A 743 -7.75 24.65 20.23
CA VAL A 743 -8.99 23.90 19.96
C VAL A 743 -10.18 24.80 20.25
N THR A 744 -10.93 25.15 19.22
CA THR A 744 -12.18 25.92 19.34
C THR A 744 -13.36 24.98 19.19
N LYS A 745 -14.13 24.76 20.25
CA LYS A 745 -15.29 23.85 20.22
C LYS A 745 -16.38 24.36 19.27
N GLY A 746 -16.92 23.46 18.47
CA GLY A 746 -18.09 23.70 17.64
C GLY A 746 -19.34 23.96 18.49
N GLY A 747 -20.27 24.75 17.96
CA GLY A 747 -21.59 24.87 18.54
C GLY A 747 -22.41 23.62 18.20
N ALA A 748 -22.97 22.94 19.20
CA ALA A 748 -23.91 21.84 18.97
C ALA A 748 -25.03 22.30 18.03
N LYS A 749 -25.08 21.73 16.82
CA LYS A 749 -26.21 21.91 15.90
C LYS A 749 -27.35 20.97 16.27
#